data_AF-A0A7C1CWA1-F1
#
_entry.id   AF-A0A7C1CWA1-F1
#
_cell.length_a   1.000
_cell.length_b   1.000
_cell.length_c   1.000
_cell.angle_alpha   90.00
_cell.angle_beta   90.00
_cell.angle_gamma   90.00
#
_symmetry.space_group_name_H-M   'P 1'
#
loop_
_entity.id
_entity.type
_entity.pdbx_description
1 polymer ?
#
loop_
_entity_poly.entity_id
_entity_poly.type
_entity_poly.pdbx_seq_one_letter_code
_entity_poly.pdbx_strand_id
1 'polypeptide(L)'
;MRIAIDVARAKVPPPIATFVAPTGAVGQVGCRSDENRERTASATALRASAASVGAAQAVIMWHESIKATREKHIRMPRFFPFMSLAASLLLPAHAADGNLNFQGVTGLLNIPSAAVVEEGRVELLYSNLLEEDRRIVTDWHYRDGVSLNAAIGLLDGVEVVLRDVGTGFDDASDMSVNLKWQLPWIPDDWFDLALGMQDVGGAASQYKAPYVAATRQFRYLQFTGGLSASDSPYGTLDGAFYGVEVTPYPWLSLLAEHDAADAHYGLRLATPEHWFSAPVQVSFTGLVSSSNRALDSDRFWGVSLSFPLGINQPRPRPHLPADSVQSEPVVIPVLPPVAPDVSPASAQPDVAEVVPKAPGEAVATASPEPEASVVAAEMLLPLRDRLVSHGFENVRVGAREREVVVVFENAIFNANSLDAVGLVAGEVVHRAPDGFQAYTVVMQRNGIGVLGIAGGIASYRAFLARGERLPVDVVVQQSPGARALAGVQWLATGGERTRFVPRVTLGPDSETVVGSEVGMFDYTLALNTELEFPLARGLSFYASHNTAVANSDDFDDGWYADRARETEWREAYLSQTFALSYNVTTMFQAGKTSYAIDEYRFGQNETVLHGEDGRYRLGLVMGRYVDEDTERDWSVMVGSLRYYWAGPDVSFRLDAGEFLNRDSGYKIESRHYFGDTQIALIYRDTGTQMVGMGVSIPLTPRKDMAPVGGFQLKGRPNLNFEMNTVVGEDRNPITFGVAEVPMMRNGIAARYHNFDRLSPAHVYRNAGRLRDAYDKYQ
;
A
#
# COMPACT_ATOMS: atom_id res chain seq x y z
N MET A 1 -27.10 -34.44 -19.53
CA MET A 1 -26.75 -35.87 -19.71
C MET A 1 -26.29 -36.37 -18.35
N ARG A 2 -27.09 -37.20 -17.67
CA ARG A 2 -26.82 -37.73 -16.32
C ARG A 2 -25.80 -38.86 -16.41
N ILE A 3 -24.70 -38.81 -15.66
CA ILE A 3 -23.96 -40.02 -15.24
C ILE A 3 -23.47 -39.82 -13.80
N ALA A 4 -23.74 -40.84 -12.99
CA ALA A 4 -23.44 -40.98 -11.57
C ALA A 4 -21.99 -41.42 -11.33
N ILE A 5 -21.46 -41.18 -10.13
CA ILE A 5 -20.23 -41.80 -9.64
C ILE A 5 -20.55 -42.54 -8.35
N ASP A 6 -20.27 -43.84 -8.39
CA ASP A 6 -20.40 -44.83 -7.33
C ASP A 6 -19.22 -44.75 -6.34
N VAL A 7 -19.52 -45.12 -5.10
CA VAL A 7 -18.60 -45.27 -3.97
C VAL A 7 -17.97 -46.66 -3.98
N ALA A 8 -16.65 -46.76 -3.77
CA ALA A 8 -16.02 -48.02 -3.37
C ALA A 8 -14.89 -47.81 -2.35
N ARG A 9 -15.03 -48.50 -1.21
CA ARG A 9 -14.07 -48.67 -0.10
C ARG A 9 -13.08 -49.82 -0.38
N ALA A 10 -12.02 -49.85 0.44
CA ALA A 10 -11.15 -50.97 0.86
C ALA A 10 -9.75 -50.96 0.20
N LYS A 11 -8.62 -51.37 0.81
CA LYS A 11 -8.30 -52.08 2.06
C LYS A 11 -6.78 -52.01 2.29
N VAL A 12 -6.33 -51.94 3.55
CA VAL A 12 -4.92 -52.13 4.01
C VAL A 12 -4.55 -53.62 4.03
N PRO A 13 -3.26 -54.02 3.83
CA PRO A 13 -2.55 -54.89 4.81
C PRO A 13 -0.99 -54.61 4.87
N PRO A 14 -0.11 -55.39 5.56
CA PRO A 14 0.60 -55.02 6.81
C PRO A 14 2.16 -55.14 6.72
N PRO A 15 2.94 -54.96 7.82
CA PRO A 15 4.41 -54.87 7.78
C PRO A 15 5.14 -56.20 8.11
N ILE A 16 6.40 -56.31 7.68
CA ILE A 16 7.31 -57.42 8.03
C ILE A 16 8.71 -56.87 8.40
N ALA A 17 9.17 -57.21 9.61
CA ALA A 17 10.56 -57.23 10.07
C ALA A 17 11.18 -58.60 9.73
N THR A 18 12.50 -58.87 9.60
CA THR A 18 13.62 -58.70 10.55
C THR A 18 14.89 -59.39 9.96
N PHE A 19 16.06 -59.25 10.64
CA PHE A 19 17.36 -60.00 10.57
C PHE A 19 18.43 -59.51 9.56
N VAL A 20 19.75 -59.41 9.85
CA VAL A 20 20.60 -59.51 11.07
C VAL A 20 22.01 -58.94 10.77
N ALA A 21 22.76 -58.58 11.82
CA ALA A 21 24.15 -58.08 11.85
C ALA A 21 25.23 -59.11 11.43
N PRO A 22 26.56 -58.80 11.41
CA PRO A 22 27.34 -58.82 12.67
C PRO A 22 28.59 -57.89 12.80
N THR A 23 28.83 -57.45 14.05
CA THR A 23 30.08 -57.41 14.88
C THR A 23 31.38 -56.66 14.52
N GLY A 24 31.89 -55.93 15.54
CA GLY A 24 33.31 -55.72 15.91
C GLY A 24 33.58 -54.33 16.56
N ALA A 25 33.41 -54.11 17.88
CA ALA A 25 34.40 -54.16 18.99
C ALA A 25 35.64 -53.23 18.77
N VAL A 26 36.07 -52.31 19.65
CA VAL A 26 36.51 -52.40 21.06
C VAL A 26 36.79 -50.97 21.62
N GLY A 27 36.58 -50.71 22.93
CA GLY A 27 37.46 -49.79 23.71
C GLY A 27 36.79 -48.76 24.64
N GLN A 28 36.74 -49.07 25.95
CA GLN A 28 36.36 -48.20 27.07
C GLN A 28 37.57 -47.45 27.70
N VAL A 29 37.25 -46.60 28.70
CA VAL A 29 38.08 -46.00 29.80
C VAL A 29 38.53 -44.55 29.51
N GLY A 30 38.38 -43.53 30.35
CA GLY A 30 37.99 -43.41 31.76
C GLY A 30 38.93 -42.43 32.51
N CYS A 31 38.41 -41.29 32.96
CA CYS A 31 38.79 -40.44 34.12
C CYS A 31 40.21 -39.82 34.33
N ARG A 32 40.14 -38.54 34.74
CA ARG A 32 40.84 -37.82 35.86
C ARG A 32 42.21 -37.11 35.68
N SER A 33 42.12 -35.78 35.78
CA SER A 33 42.67 -34.85 36.81
C SER A 33 44.18 -34.73 37.12
N ASP A 34 44.60 -33.46 37.04
CA ASP A 34 45.39 -32.66 38.01
C ASP A 34 46.93 -32.60 37.98
N GLU A 35 47.35 -31.36 38.32
CA GLU A 35 48.59 -30.91 38.99
C GLU A 35 49.83 -30.53 38.14
N ASN A 36 50.63 -29.50 38.48
CA ASN A 36 50.54 -28.33 39.37
C ASN A 36 51.87 -27.52 39.18
N ARG A 37 51.98 -26.38 39.90
CA ARG A 37 53.18 -25.54 40.23
C ARG A 37 53.52 -24.37 39.30
N GLU A 38 53.88 -23.18 39.78
CA GLU A 38 54.08 -22.55 41.12
C GLU A 38 54.16 -21.01 40.88
N ARG A 39 53.45 -20.14 41.62
CA ARG A 39 53.87 -19.36 42.83
C ARG A 39 55.11 -18.45 42.63
N THR A 40 55.28 -17.21 43.12
CA THR A 40 54.63 -16.28 44.08
C THR A 40 55.44 -14.96 44.00
N ALA A 41 54.83 -13.77 43.87
CA ALA A 41 54.42 -12.81 44.94
C ALA A 41 55.50 -11.90 45.58
N SER A 42 55.10 -10.61 45.73
CA SER A 42 55.51 -9.56 46.70
C SER A 42 56.36 -8.40 46.14
N ALA A 43 56.28 -7.12 46.56
CA ALA A 43 55.25 -6.22 47.12
C ALA A 43 55.97 -4.86 47.43
N THR A 44 55.26 -3.72 47.34
CA THR A 44 55.53 -2.41 48.02
C THR A 44 56.76 -1.60 47.51
N ALA A 45 56.79 -0.26 47.37
CA ALA A 45 56.12 0.82 48.10
C ALA A 45 56.26 2.23 47.44
N LEU A 46 55.23 3.07 47.64
CA LEU A 46 55.20 4.50 48.05
C LEU A 46 55.64 5.71 47.16
N ARG A 47 54.74 6.73 47.24
CA ARG A 47 54.81 8.22 47.05
C ARG A 47 54.59 8.75 45.62
N ALA A 48 53.47 9.40 45.25
CA ALA A 48 52.75 10.61 45.75
C ALA A 48 53.02 11.84 44.85
N SER A 49 52.01 12.33 44.11
CA SER A 49 51.33 13.64 44.32
C SER A 49 50.63 14.19 43.06
N ALA A 50 49.46 14.82 43.27
CA ALA A 50 48.82 15.91 42.49
C ALA A 50 48.23 15.57 41.09
N ALA A 51 47.05 16.01 40.65
CA ALA A 51 46.05 16.96 41.13
C ALA A 51 44.71 16.80 40.34
N SER A 52 43.63 17.39 40.90
CA SER A 52 42.32 17.82 40.32
C SER A 52 41.42 16.77 39.63
N VAL A 53 40.26 16.33 40.18
CA VAL A 53 38.98 17.04 40.48
C VAL A 53 38.37 17.69 39.22
N GLY A 54 37.16 17.35 38.77
CA GLY A 54 36.14 16.48 39.33
C GLY A 54 34.88 16.40 38.47
N ALA A 55 33.95 15.51 38.85
CA ALA A 55 32.48 15.58 38.66
C ALA A 55 31.87 14.18 38.87
N ALA A 56 31.57 13.78 40.11
CA ALA A 56 30.64 12.71 40.43
C ALA A 56 30.45 12.61 41.96
N GLN A 57 29.41 13.26 42.50
CA GLN A 57 28.95 13.04 43.87
C GLN A 57 27.46 13.41 43.96
N ALA A 58 26.59 12.46 43.64
CA ALA A 58 25.17 12.49 43.98
C ALA A 58 24.57 11.08 43.96
N VAL A 59 25.25 10.11 44.56
CA VAL A 59 24.69 8.82 44.99
C VAL A 59 25.42 8.48 46.28
N ILE A 60 24.70 7.94 47.27
CA ILE A 60 25.15 7.65 48.66
C ILE A 60 24.85 8.79 49.65
N MET A 61 23.56 9.01 49.92
CA MET A 61 23.06 9.35 51.26
C MET A 61 21.70 8.66 51.46
N TRP A 62 21.75 7.35 51.68
CA TRP A 62 20.58 6.56 52.07
C TRP A 62 21.00 5.38 52.97
N HIS A 63 21.37 5.67 54.22
CA HIS A 63 21.09 4.81 55.37
C HIS A 63 21.59 5.45 56.68
N GLU A 64 20.75 5.34 57.70
CA GLU A 64 21.10 5.35 59.14
C GLU A 64 21.46 6.69 59.80
N SER A 65 20.48 7.36 60.42
CA SER A 65 20.67 7.89 61.79
C SER A 65 19.36 8.12 62.56
N ILE A 66 19.01 7.12 63.38
CA ILE A 66 18.69 7.18 64.82
C ILE A 66 17.47 7.99 65.32
N LYS A 67 16.45 7.19 65.70
CA LYS A 67 15.53 7.18 66.86
C LYS A 67 15.45 8.38 67.85
N ALA A 68 14.17 8.74 68.06
CA ALA A 68 13.46 9.06 69.32
C ALA A 68 13.63 10.46 69.96
N THR A 69 12.55 11.25 70.02
CA THR A 69 11.80 11.54 71.27
C THR A 69 10.44 12.25 71.02
N ARG A 70 9.38 11.72 71.66
CA ARG A 70 8.19 12.35 72.30
C ARG A 70 7.22 13.29 71.56
N GLU A 71 5.96 12.87 71.61
CA GLU A 71 4.72 13.64 71.45
C GLU A 71 4.54 14.78 72.48
N LYS A 72 3.99 15.93 72.04
CA LYS A 72 2.84 16.65 72.67
C LYS A 72 2.40 17.88 71.85
N HIS A 73 1.18 17.78 71.31
CA HIS A 73 0.10 18.77 71.21
C HIS A 73 0.29 20.27 70.78
N ILE A 74 -0.50 20.61 69.75
CA ILE A 74 -1.31 21.84 69.52
C ILE A 74 -0.60 23.07 68.91
N ARG A 75 -0.85 23.34 67.61
CA ARG A 75 -1.69 24.44 67.07
C ARG A 75 -1.59 24.52 65.53
N MET A 76 -2.73 24.35 64.85
CA MET A 76 -2.96 24.97 63.52
C MET A 76 -2.93 26.50 63.68
N PRO A 77 -2.53 27.31 62.67
CA PRO A 77 -3.44 27.52 61.53
C PRO A 77 -2.81 27.93 60.17
N ARG A 78 -3.71 27.94 59.15
CA ARG A 78 -3.70 28.65 57.83
C ARG A 78 -2.98 27.94 56.66
N PHE A 79 -3.71 27.21 55.82
CA PHE A 79 -4.44 27.64 54.60
C PHE A 79 -3.54 28.16 53.46
N PHE A 80 -3.68 27.50 52.30
CA PHE A 80 -3.00 27.62 50.98
C PHE A 80 -1.87 26.60 50.76
N PRO A 81 -2.14 25.53 49.97
CA PRO A 81 -2.26 25.66 48.51
C PRO A 81 -3.37 24.77 47.90
N PHE A 82 -4.50 25.37 47.51
CA PHE A 82 -5.47 24.71 46.61
C PHE A 82 -5.64 25.46 45.28
N MET A 83 -4.89 26.56 45.08
CA MET A 83 -5.05 27.43 43.92
C MET A 83 -4.16 27.06 42.73
N SER A 84 -3.13 26.21 42.88
CA SER A 84 -2.31 25.77 41.74
C SER A 84 -2.92 24.61 40.95
N LEU A 85 -3.74 23.76 41.60
CA LEU A 85 -4.46 22.65 40.93
C LEU A 85 -5.66 23.14 40.09
N ALA A 86 -6.20 24.32 40.42
CA ALA A 86 -7.30 24.94 39.68
C ALA A 86 -6.83 25.66 38.40
N ALA A 87 -5.57 26.11 38.36
CA ALA A 87 -5.01 26.82 37.20
C ALA A 87 -4.56 25.87 36.07
N SER A 88 -4.25 24.60 36.38
CA SER A 88 -3.95 23.56 35.40
C SER A 88 -5.19 23.00 34.67
N LEU A 89 -6.41 23.35 35.13
CA LEU A 89 -7.68 22.93 34.51
C LEU A 89 -8.10 23.78 33.27
N LEU A 90 -7.26 24.72 32.84
CA LEU A 90 -7.52 25.63 31.71
C LEU A 90 -6.72 25.28 30.44
N LEU A 91 -5.98 24.18 30.43
CA LEU A 91 -5.30 23.71 29.21
C LEU A 91 -6.31 23.06 28.24
N PRO A 92 -6.14 23.25 26.92
CA PRO A 92 -7.00 22.60 25.93
C PRO A 92 -6.89 21.07 26.06
N ALA A 93 -8.04 20.41 26.00
CA ALA A 93 -8.13 18.94 26.02
C ALA A 93 -7.35 18.39 24.81
N HIS A 94 -6.47 17.41 25.05
CA HIS A 94 -6.00 16.51 24.00
C HIS A 94 -6.93 15.30 24.00
N ALA A 95 -7.49 14.97 22.84
CA ALA A 95 -8.11 13.66 22.67
C ALA A 95 -7.03 12.60 22.91
N ALA A 96 -7.36 11.54 23.64
CA ALA A 96 -6.46 10.40 23.69
C ALA A 96 -6.57 9.71 22.33
N ASP A 97 -5.61 9.99 21.44
CA ASP A 97 -5.49 9.26 20.18
C ASP A 97 -5.41 7.77 20.50
N GLY A 98 -6.09 6.94 19.70
CA GLY A 98 -6.06 5.49 19.87
C GLY A 98 -4.63 4.99 19.76
N ASN A 99 -3.96 4.80 20.90
CA ASN A 99 -2.64 4.19 20.99
C ASN A 99 -2.80 2.69 21.16
N LEU A 100 -1.89 1.91 20.58
CA LEU A 100 -1.90 0.46 20.74
C LEU A 100 -1.58 0.03 22.18
N ASN A 101 -2.29 -1.00 22.62
CA ASN A 101 -2.05 -1.73 23.85
C ASN A 101 -1.13 -2.95 23.57
N PHE A 102 -0.71 -3.68 24.61
CA PHE A 102 0.19 -4.85 24.46
C PHE A 102 -0.42 -6.02 23.68
N GLN A 103 -1.76 -6.03 23.52
CA GLN A 103 -2.49 -7.04 22.76
C GLN A 103 -2.65 -6.67 21.28
N GLY A 104 -2.10 -5.53 20.84
CA GLY A 104 -2.14 -5.13 19.43
C GLY A 104 -3.50 -4.60 19.00
N VAL A 105 -4.21 -3.89 19.89
CA VAL A 105 -5.42 -3.12 19.55
C VAL A 105 -5.39 -1.79 20.27
N THR A 106 -6.09 -0.78 19.78
CA THR A 106 -6.10 0.51 20.47
C THR A 106 -6.79 0.43 21.83
N GLY A 107 -6.17 0.99 22.88
CA GLY A 107 -6.62 0.75 24.25
C GLY A 107 -5.67 1.26 25.33
N LEU A 108 -5.78 0.68 26.53
CA LEU A 108 -4.94 1.00 27.68
C LEU A 108 -3.67 0.10 27.67
N LEU A 109 -3.51 -0.82 28.64
CA LEU A 109 -2.38 -1.74 28.73
C LEU A 109 -2.70 -3.08 28.05
N ASN A 110 -3.77 -3.75 28.49
CA ASN A 110 -4.24 -5.02 27.91
C ASN A 110 -5.70 -4.94 27.43
N ILE A 111 -6.48 -3.97 27.91
CA ILE A 111 -7.89 -3.85 27.52
C ILE A 111 -8.09 -3.01 26.26
N PRO A 112 -9.06 -3.36 25.39
CA PRO A 112 -9.42 -2.53 24.24
C PRO A 112 -10.25 -1.31 24.68
N SER A 113 -10.10 -0.22 23.93
CA SER A 113 -11.02 0.93 23.98
C SER A 113 -11.89 1.00 22.72
N ALA A 114 -12.87 1.91 22.71
CA ALA A 114 -13.67 2.18 21.54
C ALA A 114 -12.98 3.10 20.51
N ALA A 115 -11.83 3.68 20.86
CA ALA A 115 -11.00 4.40 19.91
C ALA A 115 -10.47 3.45 18.83
N VAL A 116 -10.13 4.01 17.67
CA VAL A 116 -9.45 3.34 16.55
C VAL A 116 -8.28 4.19 16.08
N VAL A 117 -7.33 3.56 15.39
CA VAL A 117 -6.34 4.31 14.60
C VAL A 117 -7.05 5.14 13.53
N GLU A 118 -6.72 6.43 13.43
CA GLU A 118 -7.32 7.35 12.46
C GLU A 118 -7.10 6.91 11.01
N GLU A 119 -8.06 7.22 10.13
CA GLU A 119 -7.96 6.87 8.71
C GLU A 119 -6.67 7.42 8.07
N GLY A 120 -5.85 6.51 7.55
CA GLY A 120 -4.58 6.83 6.92
C GLY A 120 -3.44 7.09 7.88
N ARG A 121 -3.59 6.79 9.17
CA ARG A 121 -2.50 6.75 10.13
C ARG A 121 -2.04 5.31 10.34
N VAL A 122 -0.74 5.14 10.50
CA VAL A 122 -0.10 3.87 10.85
C VAL A 122 0.46 3.99 12.26
N GLU A 123 0.36 2.93 13.04
CA GLU A 123 1.06 2.80 14.32
C GLU A 123 1.82 1.47 14.35
N LEU A 124 3.13 1.55 14.59
CA LEU A 124 3.99 0.40 14.79
C LEU A 124 4.29 0.30 16.28
N LEU A 125 4.06 -0.84 16.91
CA LEU A 125 4.34 -1.08 18.33
C LEU A 125 5.27 -2.29 18.46
N TYR A 126 6.41 -2.09 19.11
CA TYR A 126 7.19 -3.16 19.71
C TYR A 126 6.83 -3.24 21.19
N SER A 127 6.59 -4.45 21.70
CA SER A 127 6.52 -4.70 23.14
C SER A 127 7.13 -6.04 23.48
N ASN A 128 7.48 -6.19 24.77
CA ASN A 128 8.10 -7.40 25.27
C ASN A 128 7.17 -8.29 26.10
N LEU A 129 5.86 -8.00 26.09
CA LEU A 129 4.84 -8.79 26.77
C LEU A 129 4.37 -9.93 25.86
N LEU A 130 4.68 -11.16 26.26
CA LEU A 130 4.22 -12.36 25.60
C LEU A 130 3.37 -13.22 26.54
N GLU A 131 2.21 -13.63 26.03
CA GLU A 131 1.34 -14.65 26.63
C GLU A 131 1.67 -15.99 25.92
N GLU A 132 2.36 -16.92 26.60
CA GLU A 132 2.83 -18.18 26.00
C GLU A 132 1.91 -19.38 26.33
N ASP A 133 1.69 -20.24 25.32
CA ASP A 133 1.05 -21.55 25.42
C ASP A 133 2.05 -22.71 25.61
N ARG A 134 1.74 -23.64 26.51
CA ARG A 134 2.62 -24.71 27.00
C ARG A 134 2.40 -26.06 26.33
N ARG A 135 2.99 -26.30 25.16
CA ARG A 135 3.16 -27.69 24.70
C ARG A 135 4.32 -28.47 25.36
N ILE A 136 5.12 -27.89 26.28
CA ILE A 136 6.34 -28.55 26.80
C ILE A 136 6.60 -28.55 28.35
N VAL A 137 6.05 -27.67 29.22
CA VAL A 137 6.28 -27.73 30.70
C VAL A 137 5.00 -27.38 31.50
N THR A 138 4.94 -27.51 32.83
CA THR A 138 3.73 -27.70 33.67
C THR A 138 2.98 -26.49 34.31
N ASP A 139 3.46 -25.23 34.30
CA ASP A 139 2.86 -24.02 34.96
C ASP A 139 2.79 -22.70 34.13
N TRP A 140 1.64 -22.23 33.65
CA TRP A 140 1.52 -21.07 32.70
C TRP A 140 2.17 -19.76 33.24
N HIS A 141 3.05 -19.10 32.47
CA HIS A 141 3.64 -17.79 32.83
C HIS A 141 3.69 -16.79 31.66
N TYR A 142 3.49 -15.49 31.95
CA TYR A 142 3.95 -14.40 31.08
C TYR A 142 5.48 -14.37 31.08
N ARG A 143 6.08 -13.95 29.98
CA ARG A 143 7.54 -13.90 29.81
C ARG A 143 7.96 -12.74 28.94
N ASP A 144 9.23 -12.37 29.07
CA ASP A 144 9.93 -11.51 28.13
C ASP A 144 9.98 -12.20 26.75
N GLY A 145 9.55 -11.47 25.72
CA GLY A 145 9.47 -11.96 24.35
C GLY A 145 9.49 -10.81 23.35
N VAL A 146 9.09 -11.09 22.12
CA VAL A 146 8.98 -10.10 21.05
C VAL A 146 7.55 -10.08 20.56
N SER A 147 6.90 -8.92 20.65
CA SER A 147 5.62 -8.64 20.01
C SER A 147 5.73 -7.43 19.12
N LEU A 148 5.58 -7.65 17.81
CA LEU A 148 5.53 -6.61 16.80
C LEU A 148 4.09 -6.43 16.34
N ASN A 149 3.61 -5.19 16.34
CA ASN A 149 2.27 -4.86 15.92
C ASN A 149 2.34 -3.75 14.88
N ALA A 150 1.59 -3.88 13.80
CA ALA A 150 1.45 -2.87 12.76
C ALA A 150 -0.04 -2.60 12.55
N ALA A 151 -0.51 -1.47 13.07
CA ALA A 151 -1.89 -1.02 12.97
C ALA A 151 -2.07 0.04 11.90
N ILE A 152 -3.25 0.03 11.28
CA ILE A 152 -3.66 1.04 10.32
C ILE A 152 -5.14 1.36 10.46
N GLY A 153 -5.47 2.66 10.42
CA GLY A 153 -6.82 3.13 10.17
C GLY A 153 -7.13 3.04 8.68
N LEU A 154 -7.84 1.98 8.27
CA LEU A 154 -8.01 1.65 6.85
C LEU A 154 -9.16 2.44 6.20
N LEU A 155 -10.20 2.71 6.99
CA LEU A 155 -11.35 3.55 6.69
C LEU A 155 -11.70 4.35 7.95
N ASP A 156 -12.51 5.38 7.80
CA ASP A 156 -13.10 6.07 8.94
C ASP A 156 -13.80 5.07 9.89
N GLY A 157 -13.35 5.03 11.14
CA GLY A 157 -13.84 4.09 12.16
C GLY A 157 -13.33 2.66 12.05
N VAL A 158 -12.46 2.27 11.10
CA VAL A 158 -12.00 0.88 10.93
C VAL A 158 -10.49 0.74 11.13
N GLU A 159 -10.12 -0.06 12.13
CA GLU A 159 -8.74 -0.42 12.47
C GLU A 159 -8.45 -1.88 12.11
N VAL A 160 -7.29 -2.09 11.49
CA VAL A 160 -6.72 -3.41 11.22
C VAL A 160 -5.33 -3.43 11.85
N VAL A 161 -5.01 -4.49 12.58
CA VAL A 161 -3.68 -4.67 13.18
C VAL A 161 -3.14 -6.05 12.79
N LEU A 162 -1.94 -6.07 12.21
CA LEU A 162 -1.14 -7.29 12.15
C LEU A 162 -0.31 -7.39 13.42
N ARG A 163 -0.30 -8.56 14.04
CA ARG A 163 0.47 -8.85 15.23
C ARG A 163 1.30 -10.10 14.99
N ASP A 164 2.60 -10.00 15.24
CA ASP A 164 3.52 -11.12 15.16
C ASP A 164 4.22 -11.27 16.51
N VAL A 165 4.19 -12.48 17.06
CA VAL A 165 4.69 -12.77 18.41
C VAL A 165 5.61 -13.95 18.43
N GLY A 166 6.73 -13.79 19.12
CA GLY A 166 7.77 -14.79 19.20
C GLY A 166 8.56 -14.72 20.51
N THR A 167 9.29 -15.81 20.72
CA THR A 167 10.23 -16.00 21.82
C THR A 167 11.50 -15.15 21.65
N GLY A 168 11.87 -14.88 20.40
CA GLY A 168 12.96 -14.05 19.92
C GLY A 168 12.76 -13.79 18.42
N PHE A 169 13.64 -13.00 17.80
CA PHE A 169 13.55 -12.69 16.35
C PHE A 169 13.91 -13.89 15.45
N ASP A 170 14.81 -14.76 15.91
CA ASP A 170 15.28 -15.96 15.19
C ASP A 170 14.48 -17.22 15.58
N ASP A 171 13.49 -17.08 16.47
CA ASP A 171 12.64 -18.19 16.90
C ASP A 171 11.35 -18.23 16.07
N ALA A 172 10.70 -19.39 16.06
CA ALA A 172 9.35 -19.54 15.54
C ALA A 172 8.40 -18.50 16.16
N SER A 173 7.52 -17.96 15.32
CA SER A 173 6.58 -16.90 15.70
C SER A 173 5.19 -17.18 15.14
N ASP A 174 4.18 -16.53 15.73
CA ASP A 174 2.79 -16.68 15.32
C ASP A 174 2.20 -15.33 14.92
N MET A 175 1.64 -15.29 13.71
CA MET A 175 1.05 -14.08 13.14
C MET A 175 -0.47 -14.13 13.24
N SER A 176 -1.04 -13.06 13.77
CA SER A 176 -2.46 -12.87 13.97
C SER A 176 -2.94 -11.54 13.41
N VAL A 177 -4.25 -11.46 13.14
CA VAL A 177 -4.90 -10.23 12.68
C VAL A 177 -5.97 -9.81 13.68
N ASN A 178 -5.92 -8.56 14.12
CA ASN A 178 -6.96 -7.93 14.93
C ASN A 178 -7.77 -6.96 14.07
N LEU A 179 -9.09 -6.93 14.30
CA LEU A 179 -10.02 -6.03 13.61
C LEU A 179 -10.83 -5.25 14.65
N LYS A 180 -11.05 -3.96 14.40
CA LYS A 180 -11.95 -3.13 15.20
C LYS A 180 -12.73 -2.17 14.33
N TRP A 181 -14.01 -2.00 14.66
CA TRP A 181 -14.91 -1.05 14.02
C TRP A 181 -15.62 -0.18 15.07
N GLN A 182 -15.31 1.11 15.07
CA GLN A 182 -16.02 2.14 15.82
C GLN A 182 -17.31 2.50 15.07
N LEU A 183 -18.43 2.46 15.78
CA LEU A 183 -19.76 2.67 15.22
C LEU A 183 -20.02 4.17 15.01
N PRO A 184 -20.18 4.64 13.76
CA PRO A 184 -20.21 6.08 13.43
C PRO A 184 -21.55 6.77 13.76
N TRP A 185 -22.54 6.03 14.26
CA TRP A 185 -23.89 6.54 14.50
C TRP A 185 -24.19 6.81 15.97
N ILE A 186 -23.23 6.60 16.87
CA ILE A 186 -23.36 7.05 18.26
C ILE A 186 -22.97 8.53 18.30
N PRO A 187 -23.81 9.42 18.86
CA PRO A 187 -23.47 10.83 18.96
C PRO A 187 -22.15 11.06 19.74
N ASP A 188 -21.27 11.90 19.20
CA ASP A 188 -19.96 12.24 19.80
C ASP A 188 -20.09 12.77 21.25
N ASP A 189 -21.24 13.38 21.59
CA ASP A 189 -21.52 13.90 22.92
C ASP A 189 -21.96 12.81 23.92
N TRP A 190 -22.05 11.54 23.54
CA TRP A 190 -22.43 10.43 24.42
C TRP A 190 -21.24 9.59 24.86
N PHE A 191 -20.77 8.70 23.99
CA PHE A 191 -19.63 7.80 24.17
C PHE A 191 -19.31 7.17 22.81
N ASP A 192 -18.07 6.75 22.62
CA ASP A 192 -17.66 5.94 21.49
C ASP A 192 -18.00 4.48 21.76
N LEU A 193 -18.48 3.76 20.74
CA LEU A 193 -18.78 2.34 20.83
C LEU A 193 -18.06 1.61 19.71
N ALA A 194 -17.30 0.57 20.03
CA ALA A 194 -16.63 -0.26 19.05
C ALA A 194 -16.94 -1.74 19.25
N LEU A 195 -16.99 -2.45 18.12
CA LEU A 195 -16.95 -3.90 18.06
C LEU A 195 -15.56 -4.28 17.57
N GLY A 196 -14.93 -5.26 18.19
CA GLY A 196 -13.64 -5.74 17.71
C GLY A 196 -13.45 -7.21 17.99
N MET A 197 -12.38 -7.75 17.41
CA MET A 197 -11.99 -9.14 17.58
C MET A 197 -10.48 -9.23 17.46
N GLN A 198 -9.85 -9.84 18.46
CA GLN A 198 -8.45 -10.22 18.41
C GLN A 198 -8.31 -11.62 17.80
N ASP A 199 -7.18 -11.88 17.15
CA ASP A 199 -6.81 -13.18 16.61
C ASP A 199 -7.89 -13.76 15.65
N VAL A 200 -8.25 -12.97 14.64
CA VAL A 200 -9.28 -13.29 13.62
C VAL A 200 -8.77 -14.32 12.61
N GLY A 201 -7.46 -14.40 12.42
CA GLY A 201 -6.79 -15.28 11.47
C GLY A 201 -5.35 -15.51 11.89
N GLY A 202 -4.79 -16.60 11.39
CA GLY A 202 -3.60 -17.29 11.88
C GLY A 202 -3.91 -18.79 11.85
N ALA A 203 -2.91 -19.66 11.81
CA ALA A 203 -3.18 -21.10 11.74
C ALA A 203 -3.71 -21.64 13.07
N ALA A 204 -3.08 -21.28 14.19
CA ALA A 204 -3.46 -21.77 15.51
C ALA A 204 -4.10 -20.65 16.34
N SER A 205 -5.38 -20.33 16.06
CA SER A 205 -6.10 -19.33 16.86
C SER A 205 -6.36 -19.86 18.28
N GLN A 206 -5.56 -19.42 19.25
CA GLN A 206 -5.67 -19.78 20.68
C GLN A 206 -6.05 -18.57 21.55
N TYR A 207 -6.08 -17.36 20.98
CA TYR A 207 -6.29 -16.10 21.73
C TYR A 207 -7.45 -15.29 21.18
N LYS A 208 -8.40 -15.96 20.52
CA LYS A 208 -9.57 -15.32 19.93
C LYS A 208 -10.38 -14.61 21.01
N ALA A 209 -10.56 -13.30 20.82
CA ALA A 209 -11.31 -12.47 21.76
C ALA A 209 -12.20 -11.47 21.01
N PRO A 210 -13.44 -11.84 20.62
CA PRO A 210 -14.47 -10.87 20.24
C PRO A 210 -14.90 -10.03 21.44
N TYR A 211 -14.99 -8.71 21.24
CA TYR A 211 -15.35 -7.76 22.29
C TYR A 211 -16.25 -6.63 21.79
N VAL A 212 -16.92 -6.00 22.76
CA VAL A 212 -17.55 -4.70 22.62
C VAL A 212 -16.94 -3.76 23.65
N ALA A 213 -16.52 -2.57 23.23
CA ALA A 213 -15.93 -1.56 24.09
C ALA A 213 -16.68 -0.25 23.97
N ALA A 214 -16.93 0.41 25.09
CA ALA A 214 -17.46 1.76 25.15
C ALA A 214 -16.43 2.68 25.83
N THR A 215 -16.16 3.82 25.21
CA THR A 215 -15.19 4.79 25.73
C THR A 215 -15.82 6.17 25.83
N ARG A 216 -15.57 6.85 26.94
CA ARG A 216 -16.00 8.22 27.15
C ARG A 216 -14.85 9.07 27.64
N GLN A 217 -14.48 10.06 26.84
CA GLN A 217 -13.54 11.10 27.26
C GLN A 217 -14.25 12.27 27.95
N PHE A 218 -13.72 12.67 29.10
CA PHE A 218 -14.11 13.85 29.86
C PHE A 218 -12.86 14.65 30.28
N ARG A 219 -12.52 15.68 29.49
CA ARG A 219 -11.31 16.50 29.68
C ARG A 219 -10.04 15.64 29.66
N TYR A 220 -9.37 15.51 30.81
CA TYR A 220 -8.14 14.76 31.03
C TYR A 220 -8.39 13.32 31.52
N LEU A 221 -9.66 12.90 31.63
CA LEU A 221 -10.06 11.55 32.04
C LEU A 221 -10.69 10.83 30.86
N GLN A 222 -10.26 9.60 30.59
CA GLN A 222 -10.94 8.70 29.67
C GLN A 222 -11.39 7.47 30.46
N PHE A 223 -12.67 7.14 30.36
CA PHE A 223 -13.24 5.92 30.92
C PHE A 223 -13.50 4.94 29.79
N THR A 224 -13.07 3.70 29.97
CA THR A 224 -13.32 2.63 29.02
C THR A 224 -13.89 1.43 29.75
N GLY A 225 -14.85 0.74 29.15
CA GLY A 225 -15.36 -0.51 29.68
C GLY A 225 -16.10 -1.32 28.63
N GLY A 226 -16.21 -2.62 28.86
CA GLY A 226 -16.76 -3.51 27.87
C GLY A 226 -16.92 -4.94 28.33
N LEU A 227 -17.32 -5.77 27.37
CA LEU A 227 -17.50 -7.21 27.53
C LEU A 227 -16.74 -7.92 26.42
N SER A 228 -16.10 -9.03 26.75
CA SER A 228 -15.37 -9.87 25.82
C SER A 228 -15.57 -11.34 26.20
N ALA A 229 -15.42 -12.22 25.22
CA ALA A 229 -15.31 -13.66 25.43
C ALA A 229 -14.00 -14.10 24.80
N SER A 230 -13.04 -14.50 25.63
CA SER A 230 -11.66 -14.75 25.23
C SER A 230 -11.27 -16.20 25.51
N ASP A 231 -10.54 -16.81 24.58
CA ASP A 231 -9.97 -18.14 24.75
C ASP A 231 -8.64 -18.11 25.53
N SER A 232 -8.22 -16.94 26.04
CA SER A 232 -6.99 -16.77 26.82
C SER A 232 -6.92 -17.73 28.02
N PRO A 233 -5.81 -18.47 28.19
CA PRO A 233 -5.60 -19.36 29.33
C PRO A 233 -5.48 -18.63 30.68
N TYR A 234 -5.22 -17.31 30.68
CA TYR A 234 -5.17 -16.49 31.90
C TYR A 234 -6.51 -15.81 32.22
N GLY A 235 -7.53 -16.00 31.37
CA GLY A 235 -8.81 -15.30 31.51
C GLY A 235 -8.76 -13.83 31.11
N THR A 236 -7.67 -13.39 30.47
CA THR A 236 -7.53 -12.04 29.93
C THR A 236 -8.68 -11.80 28.95
N LEU A 237 -9.48 -10.75 29.19
CA LEU A 237 -10.66 -10.41 28.41
C LEU A 237 -11.76 -11.51 28.38
N ASP A 238 -11.78 -12.44 29.33
CA ASP A 238 -12.91 -13.37 29.51
C ASP A 238 -13.92 -12.80 30.52
N GLY A 239 -14.80 -11.92 30.03
CA GLY A 239 -15.84 -11.27 30.82
C GLY A 239 -15.81 -9.74 30.74
N ALA A 240 -16.12 -9.09 31.87
CA ALA A 240 -16.20 -7.64 31.94
C ALA A 240 -14.85 -7.00 32.23
N PHE A 241 -14.45 -6.06 31.40
CA PHE A 241 -13.24 -5.27 31.58
C PHE A 241 -13.58 -3.79 31.72
N TYR A 242 -12.72 -3.04 32.41
CA TYR A 242 -12.87 -1.60 32.56
C TYR A 242 -11.55 -0.93 32.93
N GLY A 243 -11.42 0.36 32.62
CA GLY A 243 -10.22 1.12 32.95
C GLY A 243 -10.41 2.62 32.84
N VAL A 244 -9.43 3.34 33.37
CA VAL A 244 -9.33 4.78 33.37
C VAL A 244 -7.94 5.20 32.92
N GLU A 245 -7.90 6.11 31.95
CA GLU A 245 -6.69 6.85 31.57
C GLU A 245 -6.81 8.29 32.07
N VAL A 246 -5.75 8.78 32.73
CA VAL A 246 -5.63 10.15 33.22
C VAL A 246 -4.47 10.82 32.51
N THR A 247 -4.74 11.82 31.68
CA THR A 247 -3.74 12.54 30.88
C THR A 247 -3.54 13.96 31.43
N PRO A 248 -2.79 14.14 32.53
CA PRO A 248 -2.57 15.46 33.13
C PRO A 248 -1.77 16.40 32.23
N TYR A 249 -0.95 15.86 31.32
CA TYR A 249 -0.17 16.61 30.35
C TYR A 249 -0.23 15.91 28.99
N PRO A 250 -0.11 16.64 27.86
CA PRO A 250 -0.11 16.03 26.52
C PRO A 250 0.95 14.94 26.29
N TRP A 251 1.99 14.90 27.12
CA TRP A 251 3.09 13.94 27.03
C TRP A 251 3.03 12.83 28.09
N LEU A 252 2.08 12.85 29.03
CA LEU A 252 1.97 11.91 30.15
C LEU A 252 0.54 11.44 30.35
N SER A 253 0.36 10.12 30.30
CA SER A 253 -0.85 9.41 30.71
C SER A 253 -0.57 8.41 31.82
N LEU A 254 -1.49 8.33 32.78
CA LEU A 254 -1.52 7.34 33.85
C LEU A 254 -2.66 6.36 33.57
N LEU A 255 -2.36 5.06 33.61
CA LEU A 255 -3.28 4.00 33.20
C LEU A 255 -3.62 3.12 34.40
N ALA A 256 -4.90 2.83 34.59
CA ALA A 256 -5.38 1.84 35.54
C ALA A 256 -6.52 1.04 34.91
N GLU A 257 -6.42 -0.28 34.94
CA GLU A 257 -7.41 -1.16 34.30
C GLU A 257 -7.65 -2.45 35.10
N HIS A 258 -8.76 -3.10 34.79
CA HIS A 258 -9.09 -4.47 35.16
C HIS A 258 -9.47 -5.23 33.88
N ASP A 259 -8.71 -6.26 33.52
CA ASP A 259 -8.81 -6.96 32.23
C ASP A 259 -9.75 -8.17 32.23
N ALA A 260 -10.65 -8.22 33.23
CA ALA A 260 -11.54 -9.32 33.63
C ALA A 260 -10.91 -10.33 34.60
N ALA A 261 -9.59 -10.53 34.57
CA ALA A 261 -8.89 -11.42 35.50
C ALA A 261 -8.12 -10.65 36.58
N ASP A 262 -7.38 -9.62 36.17
CA ASP A 262 -6.39 -8.92 36.98
C ASP A 262 -6.46 -7.39 36.82
N ALA A 263 -5.96 -6.69 37.85
CA ALA A 263 -5.80 -5.25 37.85
C ALA A 263 -4.37 -4.85 37.46
N HIS A 264 -4.25 -3.91 36.53
CA HIS A 264 -2.96 -3.40 36.03
C HIS A 264 -2.86 -1.90 36.16
N TYR A 265 -1.65 -1.43 36.43
CA TYR A 265 -1.30 -0.01 36.54
C TYR A 265 -0.08 0.28 35.70
N GLY A 266 -0.13 1.39 34.96
CA GLY A 266 0.93 1.74 34.05
C GLY A 266 1.00 3.22 33.76
N LEU A 267 1.95 3.58 32.90
CA LEU A 267 2.11 4.93 32.39
C LEU A 267 2.41 4.89 30.90
N ARG A 268 2.03 5.96 30.21
CA ARG A 268 2.37 6.19 28.80
C ARG A 268 2.99 7.58 28.67
N LEU A 269 4.11 7.66 27.96
CA LEU A 269 4.82 8.89 27.67
C LEU A 269 4.80 9.12 26.16
N ALA A 270 4.40 10.29 25.67
CA ALA A 270 4.33 10.59 24.25
C ALA A 270 5.11 11.86 23.89
N THR A 271 5.76 11.87 22.75
CA THR A 271 6.37 13.09 22.20
C THR A 271 5.29 14.05 21.69
N PRO A 272 5.42 15.37 21.86
CA PRO A 272 4.60 16.34 21.15
C PRO A 272 4.70 16.18 19.62
N GLU A 273 3.59 16.36 18.92
CA GLU A 273 3.49 16.18 17.45
C GLU A 273 4.47 17.05 16.64
N HIS A 274 4.92 18.18 17.21
CA HIS A 274 5.79 19.16 16.54
C HIS A 274 7.28 18.99 16.87
N TRP A 275 7.67 17.94 17.61
CA TRP A 275 9.10 17.65 17.85
C TRP A 275 9.84 17.24 16.58
N PHE A 276 9.13 16.69 15.60
CA PHE A 276 9.67 16.30 14.31
C PHE A 276 9.17 17.23 13.22
N SER A 277 9.95 17.39 12.14
CA SER A 277 9.55 18.14 10.95
C SER A 277 8.45 17.45 10.13
N ALA A 278 8.15 16.19 10.46
CA ALA A 278 7.04 15.40 9.93
C ALA A 278 6.05 15.12 11.07
N PRO A 279 4.75 14.91 10.77
CA PRO A 279 3.70 14.58 11.76
C PRO A 279 3.89 13.16 12.33
N VAL A 280 4.97 12.97 13.08
CA VAL A 280 5.39 11.70 13.67
C VAL A 280 5.28 11.82 15.19
N GLN A 281 4.80 10.77 15.84
CA GLN A 281 4.73 10.67 17.30
C GLN A 281 5.39 9.38 17.77
N VAL A 282 6.19 9.48 18.82
CA VAL A 282 6.78 8.32 19.51
C VAL A 282 6.15 8.24 20.89
N SER A 283 5.71 7.05 21.27
CA SER A 283 5.14 6.78 22.59
C SER A 283 5.88 5.64 23.27
N PHE A 284 6.01 5.70 24.60
CA PHE A 284 6.53 4.64 25.46
C PHE A 284 5.44 4.26 26.45
N THR A 285 5.09 2.98 26.53
CA THR A 285 4.13 2.43 27.49
C THR A 285 4.85 1.49 28.43
N GLY A 286 4.65 1.64 29.74
CA GLY A 286 5.26 0.77 30.74
C GLY A 286 4.23 0.23 31.73
N LEU A 287 4.27 -1.08 31.96
CA LEU A 287 3.56 -1.73 33.07
C LEU A 287 4.34 -1.45 34.36
N VAL A 288 3.67 -0.86 35.35
CA VAL A 288 4.28 -0.46 36.62
C VAL A 288 3.97 -1.47 37.72
N SER A 289 2.74 -1.99 37.76
CA SER A 289 2.30 -2.98 38.76
C SER A 289 1.11 -3.77 38.22
N SER A 290 1.01 -5.04 38.62
CA SER A 290 -0.11 -5.92 38.33
C SER A 290 -0.55 -6.66 39.59
N SER A 291 -1.82 -7.08 39.67
CA SER A 291 -2.25 -8.10 40.64
C SER A 291 -1.88 -9.53 40.23
N ASN A 292 -1.52 -9.72 38.96
CA ASN A 292 -1.13 -11.01 38.42
C ASN A 292 0.30 -11.34 38.87
N ARG A 293 0.44 -12.37 39.70
CA ARG A 293 1.76 -12.80 40.20
C ARG A 293 2.70 -13.32 39.11
N ALA A 294 2.19 -13.70 37.94
CA ALA A 294 3.01 -14.08 36.80
C ALA A 294 3.64 -12.86 36.09
N LEU A 295 3.17 -11.64 36.36
CA LEU A 295 3.74 -10.39 35.85
C LEU A 295 4.65 -9.69 36.88
N ASP A 296 4.75 -10.20 38.12
CA ASP A 296 5.51 -9.57 39.22
C ASP A 296 7.05 -9.71 39.08
N SER A 297 7.53 -10.71 38.34
CA SER A 297 8.97 -11.00 38.20
C SER A 297 9.67 -10.15 37.14
N ASP A 298 8.92 -9.70 36.13
CA ASP A 298 9.46 -9.14 34.90
C ASP A 298 8.93 -7.73 34.64
N ARG A 299 9.65 -6.99 33.78
CA ARG A 299 9.30 -5.60 33.45
C ARG A 299 8.79 -5.55 32.03
N PHE A 300 7.51 -5.21 31.88
CA PHE A 300 6.86 -5.11 30.59
C PHE A 300 6.75 -3.67 30.11
N TRP A 301 7.10 -3.45 28.86
CA TRP A 301 7.11 -2.16 28.22
C TRP A 301 6.93 -2.29 26.72
N GLY A 302 6.60 -1.17 26.08
CA GLY A 302 6.50 -1.07 24.65
C GLY A 302 6.82 0.32 24.15
N VAL A 303 7.25 0.39 22.90
CA VAL A 303 7.52 1.64 22.18
C VAL A 303 6.68 1.63 20.93
N SER A 304 5.87 2.67 20.74
CA SER A 304 5.12 2.87 19.51
C SER A 304 5.60 4.07 18.70
N LEU A 305 5.51 3.94 17.39
CA LEU A 305 5.81 4.95 16.40
C LEU A 305 4.57 5.13 15.53
N SER A 306 4.06 6.36 15.45
CA SER A 306 2.88 6.66 14.65
C SER A 306 3.09 7.82 13.68
N PHE A 307 2.55 7.66 12.47
CA PHE A 307 2.71 8.62 11.38
C PHE A 307 1.57 8.47 10.35
N PRO A 308 1.16 9.57 9.69
CA PRO A 308 0.18 9.51 8.62
C PRO A 308 0.80 9.06 7.29
N LEU A 309 0.03 8.31 6.54
CA LEU A 309 0.26 7.99 5.13
C LEU A 309 -0.15 9.18 4.26
N GLY A 310 0.61 9.45 3.22
CA GLY A 310 0.27 10.52 2.27
C GLY A 310 0.55 11.94 2.79
N ILE A 311 1.59 12.13 3.61
CA ILE A 311 2.08 13.36 4.27
C ILE A 311 2.06 14.65 3.41
N ASN A 312 1.95 14.54 2.08
CA ASN A 312 2.03 15.64 1.13
C ASN A 312 0.75 15.85 0.28
N GLN A 313 -0.41 15.33 0.70
CA GLN A 313 -1.67 15.56 -0.02
C GLN A 313 -2.80 15.93 0.94
N PRO A 314 -3.34 17.17 0.88
CA PRO A 314 -4.57 17.48 1.60
C PRO A 314 -5.70 16.62 1.02
N ARG A 315 -6.17 15.66 1.81
CA ARG A 315 -7.39 14.91 1.47
C ARG A 315 -8.59 15.82 1.64
N PRO A 316 -9.47 15.93 0.63
CA PRO A 316 -10.79 16.49 0.84
C PRO A 316 -11.51 15.58 1.84
N ARG A 317 -12.04 16.14 2.93
CA ARG A 317 -12.91 15.39 3.85
C ARG A 317 -14.05 14.76 3.03
N PRO A 318 -14.43 13.50 3.27
CA PRO A 318 -15.64 12.95 2.69
C PRO A 318 -16.83 13.71 3.28
N HIS A 319 -17.22 14.81 2.64
CA HIS A 319 -18.56 15.33 2.86
C HIS A 319 -19.51 14.35 2.16
N LEU A 320 -20.39 13.72 2.95
CA LEU A 320 -21.63 13.14 2.48
C LEU A 320 -22.19 14.02 1.35
N PRO A 321 -22.63 13.46 0.22
CA PRO A 321 -23.22 14.26 -0.83
C PRO A 321 -24.39 15.04 -0.23
N ALA A 322 -24.18 16.35 -0.04
CA ALA A 322 -25.25 17.30 0.18
C ALA A 322 -26.07 17.28 -1.10
N ASP A 323 -27.13 16.48 -1.04
CA ASP A 323 -28.11 16.20 -2.06
C ASP A 323 -27.55 15.77 -3.42
N SER A 324 -28.07 14.66 -3.90
CA SER A 324 -28.20 14.44 -5.33
C SER A 324 -28.70 15.73 -5.98
N VAL A 325 -27.80 16.51 -6.57
CA VAL A 325 -28.14 17.29 -7.75
C VAL A 325 -28.58 16.22 -8.71
N GLN A 326 -29.90 16.06 -8.80
CA GLN A 326 -30.57 15.23 -9.78
C GLN A 326 -29.85 15.53 -11.09
N SER A 327 -29.14 14.53 -11.59
CA SER A 327 -28.76 14.46 -12.98
C SER A 327 -30.07 14.42 -13.76
N GLU A 328 -30.67 15.59 -13.99
CA GLU A 328 -31.51 15.73 -15.16
C GLU A 328 -30.61 15.41 -16.35
N PRO A 329 -30.99 14.45 -17.20
CA PRO A 329 -30.22 14.16 -18.39
C PRO A 329 -30.20 15.44 -19.22
N VAL A 330 -29.00 16.00 -19.41
CA VAL A 330 -28.81 16.98 -20.47
C VAL A 330 -29.07 16.21 -21.77
N VAL A 331 -30.28 16.39 -22.30
CA VAL A 331 -30.65 15.99 -23.64
C VAL A 331 -29.73 16.75 -24.57
N ILE A 332 -28.70 16.08 -25.07
CA ILE A 332 -28.01 16.52 -26.28
C ILE A 332 -29.10 16.55 -27.36
N PRO A 333 -29.40 17.68 -28.02
CA PRO A 333 -30.31 17.68 -29.14
C PRO A 333 -29.67 16.81 -30.23
N VAL A 334 -30.13 15.58 -30.34
CA VAL A 334 -29.94 14.76 -31.53
C VAL A 334 -30.62 15.52 -32.65
N LEU A 335 -29.83 16.12 -33.55
CA LEU A 335 -30.32 16.56 -34.84
C LEU A 335 -31.06 15.37 -35.46
N PRO A 336 -32.36 15.48 -35.79
CA PRO A 336 -33.09 14.38 -36.40
C PRO A 336 -32.41 14.00 -37.71
N PRO A 337 -32.38 12.71 -38.07
CA PRO A 337 -31.84 12.29 -39.35
C PRO A 337 -32.69 12.94 -40.45
N VAL A 338 -32.04 13.74 -41.29
CA VAL A 338 -32.64 14.19 -42.55
C VAL A 338 -32.80 12.94 -43.41
N ALA A 339 -34.02 12.38 -43.38
CA ALA A 339 -34.43 11.39 -44.36
C ALA A 339 -34.48 12.05 -45.74
N PRO A 340 -33.95 11.41 -46.79
CA PRO A 340 -34.09 11.91 -48.15
C PRO A 340 -35.55 11.79 -48.56
N ASP A 341 -36.17 12.94 -48.85
CA ASP A 341 -37.50 13.01 -49.43
C ASP A 341 -37.42 12.52 -50.88
N VAL A 342 -37.99 11.33 -51.13
CA VAL A 342 -38.21 10.83 -52.49
C VAL A 342 -39.60 10.24 -52.59
N SER A 343 -40.45 10.89 -53.38
CA SER A 343 -41.60 10.26 -54.03
C SER A 343 -42.16 11.16 -55.16
N PRO A 344 -42.91 10.62 -56.14
CA PRO A 344 -42.32 10.06 -57.37
C PRO A 344 -43.05 10.52 -58.67
N ALA A 345 -42.37 10.46 -59.82
CA ALA A 345 -42.88 10.32 -61.21
C ALA A 345 -41.75 10.72 -62.18
N SER A 346 -41.47 10.12 -63.34
CA SER A 346 -42.13 9.11 -64.18
C SER A 346 -41.18 8.76 -65.35
N ALA A 347 -41.36 7.55 -65.90
CA ALA A 347 -41.08 7.11 -67.27
C ALA A 347 -39.62 6.89 -67.77
N GLN A 348 -39.22 5.61 -67.68
CA GLN A 348 -38.69 4.70 -68.74
C GLN A 348 -37.53 5.09 -69.70
N PRO A 349 -36.81 4.06 -70.21
CA PRO A 349 -35.41 4.15 -70.62
C PRO A 349 -35.22 4.30 -72.12
N ASP A 350 -34.11 4.92 -72.54
CA ASP A 350 -33.56 4.70 -73.87
C ASP A 350 -32.07 4.37 -73.79
N VAL A 351 -31.73 3.32 -74.51
CA VAL A 351 -30.41 2.69 -74.64
C VAL A 351 -29.66 3.38 -75.78
N ALA A 352 -28.40 3.75 -75.57
CA ALA A 352 -27.27 3.43 -76.48
C ALA A 352 -26.00 4.26 -76.21
N GLU A 353 -24.90 3.50 -76.03
CA GLU A 353 -23.57 3.68 -76.65
C GLU A 353 -22.53 4.70 -76.12
N VAL A 354 -21.60 4.14 -75.33
CA VAL A 354 -20.11 4.20 -75.41
C VAL A 354 -19.44 5.47 -75.97
N VAL A 355 -18.53 6.07 -75.19
CA VAL A 355 -17.07 6.27 -75.44
C VAL A 355 -16.48 7.17 -74.32
N PRO A 356 -15.29 6.86 -73.76
CA PRO A 356 -14.75 7.57 -72.59
C PRO A 356 -14.04 8.87 -72.97
N LYS A 357 -14.18 9.92 -72.14
CA LYS A 357 -13.30 11.09 -72.17
C LYS A 357 -12.90 11.50 -70.74
N ALA A 358 -11.62 11.87 -70.64
CA ALA A 358 -10.78 12.11 -69.48
C ALA A 358 -11.34 13.06 -68.39
N PRO A 359 -10.76 13.07 -67.17
CA PRO A 359 -11.36 13.65 -65.97
C PRO A 359 -11.25 15.17 -65.94
N GLY A 360 -12.40 15.83 -65.77
CA GLY A 360 -12.52 17.25 -65.47
C GLY A 360 -12.68 17.46 -63.96
N GLU A 361 -11.73 18.22 -63.40
CA GLU A 361 -11.82 19.06 -62.21
C GLU A 361 -12.58 18.52 -60.98
N ALA A 362 -11.80 17.94 -60.08
CA ALA A 362 -12.14 17.96 -58.66
C ALA A 362 -12.15 19.42 -58.17
N VAL A 363 -13.32 19.87 -57.70
CA VAL A 363 -13.45 21.11 -56.93
C VAL A 363 -12.64 20.95 -55.66
N ALA A 364 -11.50 21.62 -55.61
CA ALA A 364 -10.68 21.74 -54.42
C ALA A 364 -11.43 22.55 -53.36
N THR A 365 -11.81 21.91 -52.27
CA THR A 365 -12.06 22.61 -51.00
C THR A 365 -10.77 23.30 -50.58
N ALA A 366 -10.77 24.62 -50.62
CA ALA A 366 -9.63 25.45 -50.22
C ALA A 366 -9.20 25.12 -48.78
N SER A 367 -7.95 24.67 -48.63
CA SER A 367 -7.22 24.75 -47.37
C SER A 367 -7.16 26.20 -46.90
N PRO A 368 -7.16 26.48 -45.58
CA PRO A 368 -7.01 27.86 -45.08
C PRO A 368 -5.69 28.47 -45.60
N GLU A 369 -5.71 29.78 -45.86
CA GLU A 369 -4.57 30.54 -46.37
C GLU A 369 -3.28 30.27 -45.55
N PRO A 370 -2.13 30.11 -46.22
CA PRO A 370 -0.86 29.78 -45.56
C PRO A 370 -0.39 30.82 -44.53
N GLU A 371 -0.82 32.08 -44.63
CA GLU A 371 -0.44 33.12 -43.64
C GLU A 371 -1.14 32.93 -42.28
N ALA A 372 -2.42 32.53 -42.27
CA ALA A 372 -3.18 32.36 -41.02
C ALA A 372 -2.71 31.15 -40.19
N SER A 373 -2.27 30.08 -40.87
CA SER A 373 -1.71 28.90 -40.19
C SER A 373 -0.31 29.15 -39.62
N VAL A 374 0.50 29.98 -40.28
CA VAL A 374 1.83 30.38 -39.79
C VAL A 374 1.72 31.26 -38.53
N VAL A 375 0.82 32.25 -38.52
CA VAL A 375 0.61 33.09 -37.34
C VAL A 375 0.07 32.28 -36.16
N ALA A 376 -0.91 31.38 -36.40
CA ALA A 376 -1.42 30.49 -35.35
C ALA A 376 -0.35 29.53 -34.81
N ALA A 377 0.57 29.07 -35.66
CA ALA A 377 1.70 28.25 -35.25
C ALA A 377 2.68 29.03 -34.37
N GLU A 378 3.08 30.24 -34.76
CA GLU A 378 3.98 31.09 -33.97
C GLU A 378 3.45 31.36 -32.56
N MET A 379 2.13 31.55 -32.41
CA MET A 379 1.50 31.76 -31.11
C MET A 379 1.53 30.54 -30.18
N LEU A 380 1.68 29.33 -30.71
CA LEU A 380 1.67 28.07 -29.95
C LEU A 380 3.07 27.48 -29.70
N LEU A 381 4.12 28.01 -30.35
CA LEU A 381 5.52 27.62 -30.10
C LEU A 381 5.94 27.77 -28.63
N PRO A 382 5.62 28.88 -27.92
CA PRO A 382 6.03 29.04 -26.52
C PRO A 382 5.44 27.98 -25.59
N LEU A 383 4.19 27.57 -25.84
CA LEU A 383 3.54 26.48 -25.10
C LEU A 383 4.27 25.15 -25.36
N ARG A 384 4.53 24.82 -26.63
CA ARG A 384 5.31 23.63 -26.99
C ARG A 384 6.68 23.63 -26.29
N ASP A 385 7.43 24.72 -26.39
CA ASP A 385 8.79 24.82 -25.83
C ASP A 385 8.79 24.69 -24.32
N ARG A 386 7.78 25.25 -23.65
CA ARG A 386 7.60 25.06 -22.21
C ARG A 386 7.39 23.59 -21.86
N LEU A 387 6.51 22.89 -22.57
CA LEU A 387 6.25 21.46 -22.32
C LEU A 387 7.49 20.60 -22.59
N VAL A 388 8.24 20.88 -23.65
CA VAL A 388 9.51 20.20 -23.93
C VAL A 388 10.55 20.50 -22.84
N SER A 389 10.62 21.75 -22.34
CA SER A 389 11.53 22.13 -21.26
C SER A 389 11.25 21.40 -19.93
N HIS A 390 9.99 21.00 -19.72
CA HIS A 390 9.63 20.16 -18.57
C HIS A 390 10.13 18.73 -18.69
N GLY A 391 10.53 18.28 -19.89
CA GLY A 391 11.02 16.93 -20.17
C GLY A 391 9.98 16.01 -20.83
N PHE A 392 8.82 16.54 -21.25
CA PHE A 392 7.84 15.77 -22.02
C PHE A 392 8.35 15.51 -23.45
N GLU A 393 7.99 14.34 -23.99
CA GLU A 393 8.43 13.90 -25.32
C GLU A 393 7.25 13.88 -26.30
N ASN A 394 7.54 13.87 -27.60
CA ASN A 394 6.56 13.85 -28.69
C ASN A 394 5.40 14.84 -28.46
N VAL A 395 5.76 16.06 -28.04
CA VAL A 395 4.81 17.13 -27.78
C VAL A 395 4.29 17.63 -29.11
N ARG A 396 2.97 17.59 -29.28
CA ARG A 396 2.26 18.12 -30.43
C ARG A 396 1.18 19.06 -29.93
N VAL A 397 1.24 20.31 -30.39
CA VAL A 397 0.28 21.37 -30.08
C VAL A 397 -0.42 21.74 -31.38
N GLY A 398 -1.74 21.71 -31.35
CA GLY A 398 -2.58 22.00 -32.49
C GLY A 398 -3.82 22.80 -32.10
N ALA A 399 -4.61 23.15 -33.11
CA ALA A 399 -5.85 23.86 -32.95
C ALA A 399 -7.00 23.16 -33.69
N ARG A 400 -8.19 23.24 -33.10
CA ARG A 400 -9.46 22.87 -33.74
C ARG A 400 -10.48 23.95 -33.42
N GLU A 401 -10.84 24.77 -34.39
CA GLU A 401 -11.71 25.93 -34.17
C GLU A 401 -11.16 26.84 -33.05
N ARG A 402 -11.86 26.96 -31.91
CA ARG A 402 -11.45 27.74 -30.73
C ARG A 402 -10.92 26.87 -29.59
N GLU A 403 -10.43 25.67 -29.91
CA GLU A 403 -9.87 24.71 -28.98
C GLU A 403 -8.36 24.53 -29.21
N VAL A 404 -7.56 24.57 -28.15
CA VAL A 404 -6.15 24.15 -28.19
C VAL A 404 -6.08 22.66 -27.86
N VAL A 405 -5.43 21.88 -28.73
CA VAL A 405 -5.25 20.44 -28.52
C VAL A 405 -3.77 20.12 -28.31
N VAL A 406 -3.44 19.49 -27.19
CA VAL A 406 -2.09 19.05 -26.85
C VAL A 406 -2.05 17.54 -26.72
N VAL A 407 -1.08 16.92 -27.38
CA VAL A 407 -0.71 15.52 -27.17
C VAL A 407 0.74 15.48 -26.71
N PHE A 408 1.03 14.66 -25.70
CA PHE A 408 2.39 14.50 -25.20
C PHE A 408 2.64 13.08 -24.68
N GLU A 409 3.89 12.66 -24.68
CA GLU A 409 4.35 11.40 -24.10
C GLU A 409 4.85 11.66 -22.67
N ASN A 410 4.27 10.94 -21.70
CA ASN A 410 4.75 11.00 -20.32
C ASN A 410 5.84 9.95 -20.10
N ALA A 411 7.04 10.41 -19.76
CA ALA A 411 8.15 9.55 -19.34
C ALA A 411 8.71 9.91 -17.95
N ILE A 412 8.25 11.02 -17.37
CA ILE A 412 8.90 11.67 -16.22
C ILE A 412 8.04 11.66 -14.95
N PHE A 413 6.74 11.40 -15.04
CA PHE A 413 5.85 11.25 -13.88
C PHE A 413 5.34 9.81 -13.82
N ASN A 414 6.17 8.90 -13.32
CA ASN A 414 5.86 7.46 -13.27
C ASN A 414 5.24 7.01 -11.94
N ALA A 415 5.55 7.69 -10.83
CA ALA A 415 4.90 7.45 -9.53
C ALA A 415 3.38 7.68 -9.61
N ASN A 416 2.99 8.81 -10.19
CA ASN A 416 1.60 9.11 -10.48
C ASN A 416 1.47 9.98 -11.74
N SER A 417 0.78 9.46 -12.74
CA SER A 417 0.65 10.12 -14.04
C SER A 417 -0.35 11.29 -14.03
N LEU A 418 -1.14 11.48 -12.96
CA LEU A 418 -1.95 12.69 -12.80
C LEU A 418 -1.10 13.96 -12.69
N ASP A 419 0.11 13.85 -12.13
CA ASP A 419 1.03 15.00 -12.02
C ASP A 419 1.39 15.56 -13.40
N ALA A 420 1.58 14.68 -14.39
CA ALA A 420 1.83 15.08 -15.78
C ALA A 420 0.64 15.82 -16.39
N VAL A 421 -0.57 15.26 -16.23
CA VAL A 421 -1.79 15.83 -16.80
C VAL A 421 -2.11 17.19 -16.16
N GLY A 422 -1.97 17.30 -14.83
CA GLY A 422 -2.17 18.55 -14.11
C GLY A 422 -1.21 19.65 -14.57
N LEU A 423 0.08 19.34 -14.66
CA LEU A 423 1.09 20.28 -15.15
C LEU A 423 0.80 20.72 -16.60
N VAL A 424 0.53 19.79 -17.51
CA VAL A 424 0.26 20.12 -18.92
C VAL A 424 -1.03 20.92 -19.07
N ALA A 425 -2.13 20.50 -18.44
CA ALA A 425 -3.39 21.25 -18.50
C ALA A 425 -3.22 22.66 -17.92
N GLY A 426 -2.49 22.80 -16.81
CA GLY A 426 -2.17 24.10 -16.22
C GLY A 426 -1.37 25.01 -17.14
N GLU A 427 -0.32 24.49 -17.79
CA GLU A 427 0.47 25.22 -18.78
C GLU A 427 -0.36 25.62 -20.00
N VAL A 428 -1.25 24.75 -20.48
CA VAL A 428 -2.15 25.04 -21.60
C VAL A 428 -3.06 26.20 -21.26
N VAL A 429 -3.78 26.16 -20.12
CA VAL A 429 -4.76 27.22 -19.82
C VAL A 429 -4.12 28.55 -19.44
N HIS A 430 -2.85 28.57 -19.04
CA HIS A 430 -2.11 29.80 -18.75
C HIS A 430 -1.45 30.42 -19.97
N ARG A 431 -1.06 29.60 -20.96
CA ARG A 431 -0.31 30.06 -22.15
C ARG A 431 -1.10 30.01 -23.45
N ALA A 432 -2.32 29.47 -23.43
CA ALA A 432 -3.20 29.50 -24.60
C ALA A 432 -3.40 30.96 -25.06
N PRO A 433 -3.21 31.25 -26.36
CA PRO A 433 -3.42 32.58 -26.90
C PRO A 433 -4.84 33.11 -26.70
N ASP A 434 -4.97 34.43 -26.66
CA ASP A 434 -6.27 35.10 -26.65
C ASP A 434 -7.10 34.68 -27.87
N GLY A 435 -8.30 34.15 -27.64
CA GLY A 435 -9.19 33.64 -28.69
C GLY A 435 -9.60 32.19 -28.50
N PHE A 436 -8.74 31.37 -27.91
CA PHE A 436 -9.10 30.00 -27.53
C PHE A 436 -10.00 30.01 -26.28
N GLN A 437 -11.03 29.15 -26.29
CA GLN A 437 -12.02 29.03 -25.22
C GLN A 437 -11.99 27.66 -24.56
N ALA A 438 -11.57 26.64 -25.29
CA ALA A 438 -11.52 25.25 -24.83
C ALA A 438 -10.11 24.67 -24.99
N TYR A 439 -9.86 23.58 -24.26
CA TYR A 439 -8.65 22.80 -24.41
C TYR A 439 -8.96 21.30 -24.43
N THR A 440 -8.08 20.53 -25.08
CA THR A 440 -7.97 19.08 -24.92
C THR A 440 -6.51 18.72 -24.71
N VAL A 441 -6.22 17.93 -23.68
CA VAL A 441 -4.90 17.38 -23.38
C VAL A 441 -4.99 15.87 -23.40
N VAL A 442 -4.14 15.22 -24.20
CA VAL A 442 -4.05 13.77 -24.31
C VAL A 442 -2.65 13.30 -23.94
N MET A 443 -2.57 12.52 -22.86
CA MET A 443 -1.35 11.88 -22.42
C MET A 443 -1.18 10.53 -23.12
N GLN A 444 0.04 10.27 -23.58
CA GLN A 444 0.44 9.02 -24.22
C GLN A 444 1.45 8.23 -23.37
N ARG A 445 1.42 6.91 -23.56
CA ARG A 445 2.43 5.93 -23.16
C ARG A 445 2.83 5.11 -24.39
N ASN A 446 4.10 5.14 -24.79
CA ASN A 446 4.63 4.52 -26.02
C ASN A 446 3.76 4.78 -27.28
N GLY A 447 3.30 6.03 -27.46
CA GLY A 447 2.42 6.43 -28.55
C GLY A 447 0.98 5.92 -28.48
N ILE A 448 0.57 5.29 -27.37
CA ILE A 448 -0.81 4.91 -27.08
C ILE A 448 -1.43 5.99 -26.18
N GLY A 449 -2.57 6.56 -26.57
CA GLY A 449 -3.30 7.51 -25.71
C GLY A 449 -3.91 6.77 -24.53
N VAL A 450 -3.59 7.19 -23.31
CA VAL A 450 -4.02 6.50 -22.08
C VAL A 450 -5.04 7.30 -21.28
N LEU A 451 -4.96 8.64 -21.32
CA LEU A 451 -5.88 9.53 -20.63
C LEU A 451 -6.02 10.84 -21.41
N GLY A 452 -7.25 11.33 -21.52
CA GLY A 452 -7.59 12.64 -22.07
C GLY A 452 -8.35 13.49 -21.06
N ILE A 453 -8.09 14.79 -21.04
CA ILE A 453 -8.86 15.78 -20.29
C ILE A 453 -9.21 16.94 -21.22
N ALA A 454 -10.47 17.35 -21.24
CA ALA A 454 -10.95 18.44 -22.08
C ALA A 454 -11.92 19.33 -21.29
N GLY A 455 -11.96 20.62 -21.59
CA GLY A 455 -12.88 21.54 -20.91
C GLY A 455 -12.66 23.01 -21.27
N GLY A 456 -13.34 23.91 -20.56
CA GLY A 456 -13.18 25.36 -20.72
C GLY A 456 -11.89 25.89 -20.09
N ILE A 457 -11.15 26.73 -20.82
CA ILE A 457 -9.91 27.37 -20.34
C ILE A 457 -10.19 28.23 -19.10
N ALA A 458 -11.27 29.03 -19.13
CA ALA A 458 -11.64 29.89 -18.01
C ALA A 458 -12.02 29.09 -16.75
N SER A 459 -12.80 28.02 -16.92
CA SER A 459 -13.24 27.13 -15.84
C SER A 459 -12.05 26.45 -15.17
N TYR A 460 -11.12 25.89 -15.96
CA TYR A 460 -9.95 25.21 -15.41
C TYR A 460 -8.96 26.19 -14.75
N ARG A 461 -8.80 27.40 -15.29
CA ARG A 461 -8.00 28.45 -14.65
C ARG A 461 -8.57 28.85 -13.27
N ALA A 462 -9.90 28.94 -13.15
CA ALA A 462 -10.55 29.17 -11.86
C ALA A 462 -10.34 28.01 -10.88
N PHE A 463 -10.35 26.77 -11.37
CA PHE A 463 -10.00 25.59 -10.60
C PHE A 463 -8.55 25.65 -10.07
N LEU A 464 -7.57 26.01 -10.90
CA LEU A 464 -6.18 26.13 -10.48
C LEU A 464 -5.99 27.20 -9.39
N ALA A 465 -6.77 28.28 -9.42
CA ALA A 465 -6.64 29.33 -8.42
C ALA A 465 -7.08 28.89 -7.02
N ARG A 466 -8.23 28.20 -6.89
CA ARG A 466 -8.84 27.87 -5.57
C ARG A 466 -9.74 26.64 -5.54
N GLY A 467 -9.91 25.92 -6.65
CA GLY A 467 -10.88 24.82 -6.75
C GLY A 467 -10.41 23.53 -6.09
N GLU A 468 -11.31 22.87 -5.34
CA GLU A 468 -11.07 21.54 -4.75
C GLU A 468 -11.58 20.40 -5.66
N ARG A 469 -12.52 20.71 -6.56
CA ARG A 469 -13.13 19.76 -7.50
C ARG A 469 -12.92 20.24 -8.93
N LEU A 470 -12.82 19.29 -9.86
CA LEU A 470 -12.80 19.63 -11.28
C LEU A 470 -14.11 20.36 -11.66
N PRO A 471 -14.04 21.38 -12.53
CA PRO A 471 -15.22 22.03 -13.08
C PRO A 471 -16.15 21.06 -13.80
N VAL A 472 -17.46 21.36 -13.81
CA VAL A 472 -18.50 20.49 -14.39
C VAL A 472 -18.34 20.33 -15.91
N ASP A 473 -17.75 21.32 -16.58
CA ASP A 473 -17.47 21.30 -18.02
C ASP A 473 -16.16 20.57 -18.36
N VAL A 474 -15.41 20.07 -17.37
CA VAL A 474 -14.22 19.26 -17.59
C VAL A 474 -14.59 17.79 -17.73
N VAL A 475 -14.29 17.23 -18.90
CA VAL A 475 -14.52 15.84 -19.25
C VAL A 475 -13.20 15.08 -19.24
N VAL A 476 -13.18 13.97 -18.51
CA VAL A 476 -12.06 13.03 -18.49
C VAL A 476 -12.42 11.80 -19.32
N GLN A 477 -11.56 11.44 -20.26
CA GLN A 477 -11.74 10.31 -21.16
C GLN A 477 -10.62 9.28 -20.97
N GLN A 478 -11.00 8.03 -20.69
CA GLN A 478 -10.10 6.88 -20.71
C GLN A 478 -9.65 6.57 -22.14
N SER A 479 -8.37 6.29 -22.33
CA SER A 479 -7.80 5.76 -23.59
C SER A 479 -8.31 6.48 -24.87
N PRO A 480 -8.15 7.81 -24.98
CA PRO A 480 -8.72 8.57 -26.09
C PRO A 480 -8.18 8.09 -27.45
N GLY A 481 -9.10 7.66 -28.31
CA GLY A 481 -8.79 7.14 -29.65
C GLY A 481 -8.57 8.23 -30.71
N ALA A 482 -8.36 7.81 -31.96
CA ALA A 482 -8.11 8.72 -33.08
C ALA A 482 -9.24 9.74 -33.32
N ARG A 483 -10.48 9.38 -32.98
CA ARG A 483 -11.65 10.28 -33.09
C ARG A 483 -11.52 11.53 -32.22
N ALA A 484 -10.92 11.43 -31.04
CA ALA A 484 -10.71 12.59 -30.15
C ALA A 484 -9.82 13.66 -30.82
N LEU A 485 -8.90 13.22 -31.67
CA LEU A 485 -7.93 14.06 -32.39
C LEU A 485 -8.34 14.36 -33.84
N ALA A 486 -9.56 14.00 -34.25
CA ALA A 486 -10.05 14.26 -35.60
C ALA A 486 -10.24 15.78 -35.82
N GLY A 487 -9.84 16.26 -37.00
CA GLY A 487 -9.96 17.68 -37.39
C GLY A 487 -8.94 18.61 -36.75
N VAL A 488 -7.98 18.10 -35.97
CA VAL A 488 -6.93 18.93 -35.37
C VAL A 488 -5.88 19.29 -36.42
N GLN A 489 -5.60 20.58 -36.54
CA GLN A 489 -4.45 21.08 -37.30
C GLN A 489 -3.25 21.16 -36.37
N TRP A 490 -2.22 20.35 -36.62
CA TRP A 490 -0.99 20.34 -35.83
C TRP A 490 -0.10 21.50 -36.26
N LEU A 491 0.17 22.41 -35.32
CA LEU A 491 0.82 23.69 -35.61
C LEU A 491 2.24 23.76 -35.05
N ALA A 492 2.51 23.08 -33.94
CA ALA A 492 3.85 23.01 -33.34
C ALA A 492 4.15 21.60 -32.81
N THR A 493 5.28 21.03 -33.21
CA THR A 493 5.79 19.73 -32.71
C THR A 493 7.18 19.88 -32.11
N GLY A 494 7.52 19.05 -31.14
CA GLY A 494 8.83 19.05 -30.48
C GLY A 494 9.10 17.83 -29.60
N GLY A 495 10.36 17.63 -29.23
CA GLY A 495 10.77 16.54 -28.33
C GLY A 495 10.62 15.14 -28.94
N GLU A 496 10.85 14.98 -30.24
CA GLU A 496 10.67 13.71 -30.99
C GLU A 496 11.69 12.64 -30.56
N ARG A 497 11.48 12.00 -29.41
CA ARG A 497 12.43 11.08 -28.76
C ARG A 497 11.78 9.78 -28.26
N THR A 498 10.62 9.41 -28.76
CA THR A 498 9.82 8.32 -28.16
C THR A 498 10.19 6.92 -28.61
N ARG A 499 11.13 6.77 -29.56
CA ARG A 499 11.61 5.48 -30.07
C ARG A 499 13.12 5.39 -29.91
N PHE A 500 13.61 4.18 -29.68
CA PHE A 500 15.02 3.87 -29.53
C PHE A 500 15.73 4.66 -28.43
N VAL A 501 14.99 5.14 -27.43
CA VAL A 501 15.54 5.73 -26.21
C VAL A 501 15.57 4.65 -25.14
N PRO A 502 16.72 4.04 -24.83
CA PRO A 502 16.85 3.12 -23.70
C PRO A 502 16.48 3.82 -22.40
N ARG A 503 15.60 3.17 -21.64
CA ARG A 503 15.17 3.61 -20.32
C ARG A 503 15.58 2.57 -19.31
N VAL A 504 16.44 2.97 -18.38
CA VAL A 504 16.89 2.11 -17.28
C VAL A 504 16.14 2.52 -16.02
N THR A 505 15.49 1.55 -15.37
CA THR A 505 14.82 1.73 -14.08
C THR A 505 15.56 0.92 -13.03
N LEU A 506 15.92 1.57 -11.91
CA LEU A 506 16.54 0.90 -10.77
C LEU A 506 15.55 0.78 -9.62
N GLY A 507 15.53 -0.34 -8.93
CA GLY A 507 14.72 -0.51 -7.72
C GLY A 507 15.13 -1.74 -6.92
N PRO A 508 14.77 -1.79 -5.62
CA PRO A 508 14.98 -2.99 -4.83
C PRO A 508 14.05 -4.11 -5.31
N ASP A 509 14.54 -5.33 -5.39
CA ASP A 509 13.74 -6.55 -5.54
C ASP A 509 13.96 -7.37 -4.27
N SER A 510 12.88 -7.74 -3.60
CA SER A 510 12.97 -8.40 -2.31
C SER A 510 11.89 -9.46 -2.17
N GLU A 511 12.22 -10.48 -1.39
CA GLU A 511 11.26 -11.45 -0.90
C GLU A 511 11.47 -11.59 0.60
N THR A 512 10.37 -11.76 1.32
CA THR A 512 10.39 -11.84 2.78
C THR A 512 9.44 -12.90 3.27
N VAL A 513 9.80 -13.55 4.36
CA VAL A 513 8.93 -14.45 5.10
C VAL A 513 8.79 -13.88 6.51
N VAL A 514 7.55 -13.76 6.99
CA VAL A 514 7.25 -13.17 8.30
C VAL A 514 6.29 -14.08 9.05
N GLY A 515 6.50 -14.27 10.34
CA GLY A 515 5.61 -15.10 11.15
C GLY A 515 5.68 -16.59 10.79
N SER A 516 6.88 -17.14 10.56
CA SER A 516 7.07 -18.54 10.12
C SER A 516 7.49 -19.48 11.25
N GLU A 517 7.45 -20.79 10.99
CA GLU A 517 7.91 -21.80 11.96
C GLU A 517 9.44 -21.85 12.15
N VAL A 518 10.20 -21.13 11.33
CA VAL A 518 11.67 -21.12 11.37
C VAL A 518 12.25 -19.78 11.84
N GLY A 519 11.48 -18.69 11.74
CA GLY A 519 11.92 -17.36 12.14
C GLY A 519 10.81 -16.31 12.07
N MET A 520 11.01 -15.20 12.77
CA MET A 520 10.07 -14.07 12.81
C MET A 520 10.14 -13.22 11.55
N PHE A 521 11.33 -13.00 11.02
CA PHE A 521 11.52 -12.17 9.83
C PHE A 521 12.76 -12.59 9.03
N ASP A 522 12.52 -13.14 7.85
CA ASP A 522 13.54 -13.50 6.88
C ASP A 522 13.42 -12.65 5.63
N TYR A 523 14.56 -12.37 5.00
CA TYR A 523 14.59 -11.53 3.82
C TYR A 523 15.69 -11.91 2.85
N THR A 524 15.44 -11.64 1.58
CA THR A 524 16.45 -11.52 0.54
C THR A 524 16.23 -10.22 -0.22
N LEU A 525 17.33 -9.55 -0.57
CA LEU A 525 17.34 -8.25 -1.19
C LEU A 525 18.34 -8.21 -2.35
N ALA A 526 17.86 -7.76 -3.50
CA ALA A 526 18.65 -7.49 -4.69
C ALA A 526 18.40 -6.07 -5.22
N LEU A 527 19.39 -5.50 -5.89
CA LEU A 527 19.20 -4.37 -6.79
C LEU A 527 18.74 -4.91 -8.14
N ASN A 528 17.54 -4.54 -8.55
CA ASN A 528 17.02 -4.87 -9.85
C ASN A 528 17.20 -3.70 -10.83
N THR A 529 17.76 -4.04 -11.98
CA THR A 529 17.99 -3.14 -13.11
C THR A 529 17.10 -3.56 -14.27
N GLU A 530 16.14 -2.71 -14.61
CA GLU A 530 15.19 -2.94 -15.70
C GLU A 530 15.61 -2.11 -16.91
N LEU A 531 15.70 -2.73 -18.08
CA LEU A 531 15.91 -2.06 -19.35
C LEU A 531 14.64 -2.13 -20.17
N GLU A 532 14.13 -0.97 -20.54
CA GLU A 532 13.01 -0.82 -21.44
C GLU A 532 13.47 -0.09 -22.71
N PHE A 533 13.22 -0.70 -23.86
CA PHE A 533 13.62 -0.16 -25.16
C PHE A 533 12.41 -0.06 -26.10
N PRO A 534 11.80 1.13 -26.23
CA PRO A 534 10.67 1.35 -27.15
C PRO A 534 11.13 1.23 -28.61
N LEU A 535 10.54 0.30 -29.37
CA LEU A 535 10.94 0.01 -30.75
C LEU A 535 10.01 0.68 -31.77
N ALA A 536 8.70 0.63 -31.50
CA ALA A 536 7.65 1.24 -32.32
C ALA A 536 6.43 1.53 -31.45
N ARG A 537 5.37 2.11 -32.03
CA ARG A 537 4.13 2.41 -31.30
C ARG A 537 3.58 1.14 -30.63
N GLY A 538 3.50 1.16 -29.30
CA GLY A 538 3.08 0.02 -28.50
C GLY A 538 4.05 -1.17 -28.47
N LEU A 539 5.11 -1.18 -29.29
CA LEU A 539 6.13 -2.24 -29.33
C LEU A 539 7.32 -1.88 -28.44
N SER A 540 7.70 -2.77 -27.54
CA SER A 540 8.88 -2.58 -26.68
C SER A 540 9.58 -3.89 -26.40
N PHE A 541 10.90 -3.82 -26.36
CA PHE A 541 11.73 -4.84 -25.72
C PHE A 541 11.90 -4.50 -24.24
N TYR A 542 11.86 -5.52 -23.40
CA TYR A 542 12.07 -5.41 -21.97
C TYR A 542 13.05 -6.48 -21.52
N ALA A 543 13.96 -6.11 -20.62
CA ALA A 543 14.81 -7.06 -19.91
C ALA A 543 15.02 -6.60 -18.46
N SER A 544 15.28 -7.52 -17.55
CA SER A 544 15.67 -7.18 -16.19
C SER A 544 16.73 -8.10 -15.62
N HIS A 545 17.58 -7.55 -14.77
CA HIS A 545 18.70 -8.23 -14.13
C HIS A 545 18.74 -7.88 -12.64
N ASN A 546 18.89 -8.90 -11.80
CA ASN A 546 19.07 -8.76 -10.36
C ASN A 546 20.56 -8.76 -10.00
N THR A 547 20.92 -8.02 -8.97
CA THR A 547 22.24 -8.06 -8.35
C THR A 547 22.03 -8.22 -6.87
N ALA A 548 22.40 -9.38 -6.33
CA ALA A 548 22.22 -9.71 -4.92
C ALA A 548 22.90 -8.65 -4.04
N VAL A 549 22.24 -8.25 -2.96
CA VAL A 549 22.72 -7.23 -2.02
C VAL A 549 22.90 -7.83 -0.63
N ALA A 550 21.85 -8.47 -0.10
CA ALA A 550 21.86 -9.03 1.25
C ALA A 550 20.78 -10.10 1.40
N ASN A 551 21.08 -11.14 2.18
CA ASN A 551 20.17 -12.22 2.57
C ASN A 551 20.19 -12.36 4.10
N SER A 552 19.11 -12.86 4.70
CA SER A 552 19.14 -13.50 6.02
C SER A 552 19.73 -14.91 5.89
N ASP A 553 20.15 -15.50 7.02
CA ASP A 553 20.77 -16.83 7.04
C ASP A 553 19.87 -17.88 6.36
N ASP A 554 18.55 -17.84 6.59
CA ASP A 554 17.62 -18.77 5.96
C ASP A 554 17.49 -18.60 4.43
N PHE A 555 17.75 -17.41 3.88
CA PHE A 555 17.82 -17.18 2.44
C PHE A 555 19.22 -17.39 1.86
N ASP A 556 20.28 -17.44 2.66
CA ASP A 556 21.64 -17.62 2.16
C ASP A 556 22.00 -19.11 2.02
N ASP A 557 21.79 -19.90 3.07
CA ASP A 557 22.06 -21.34 3.08
C ASP A 557 21.03 -22.18 3.86
N GLY A 558 19.94 -21.57 4.34
CA GLY A 558 18.88 -22.26 5.08
C GLY A 558 17.63 -22.63 4.27
N TRP A 559 16.46 -22.49 4.89
CA TRP A 559 15.19 -23.03 4.38
C TRP A 559 14.68 -22.41 3.08
N TYR A 560 15.11 -21.19 2.77
CA TYR A 560 14.66 -20.38 1.64
C TYR A 560 15.77 -20.13 0.60
N ALA A 561 16.88 -20.86 0.68
CA ALA A 561 18.04 -20.64 -0.17
C ALA A 561 17.72 -20.77 -1.68
N ASP A 562 16.79 -21.65 -2.05
CA ASP A 562 16.32 -21.81 -3.44
C ASP A 562 15.50 -20.63 -3.96
N ARG A 563 15.02 -19.75 -3.07
CA ARG A 563 14.22 -18.56 -3.38
C ARG A 563 15.01 -17.26 -3.26
N ALA A 564 16.31 -17.33 -2.98
CA ALA A 564 17.16 -16.16 -2.82
C ALA A 564 17.14 -15.29 -4.09
N ARG A 565 17.19 -13.96 -3.91
CA ARG A 565 17.34 -13.02 -5.03
C ARG A 565 18.81 -12.96 -5.44
N GLU A 566 19.19 -13.90 -6.28
CA GLU A 566 20.56 -14.03 -6.79
C GLU A 566 20.93 -12.99 -7.86
N THR A 567 22.21 -13.00 -8.26
CA THR A 567 22.70 -12.16 -9.37
C THR A 567 22.45 -12.87 -10.70
N GLU A 568 21.34 -12.55 -11.34
CA GLU A 568 20.85 -13.27 -12.52
C GLU A 568 19.98 -12.39 -13.45
N TRP A 569 19.72 -12.90 -14.66
CA TRP A 569 18.69 -12.34 -15.54
C TRP A 569 17.33 -12.89 -15.15
N ARG A 570 16.36 -12.01 -14.88
CA ARG A 570 15.02 -12.42 -14.45
C ARG A 570 14.01 -12.50 -15.58
N GLU A 571 14.10 -11.58 -16.54
CA GLU A 571 13.09 -11.43 -17.58
C GLU A 571 13.74 -10.90 -18.85
N ALA A 572 13.29 -11.39 -20.02
CA ALA A 572 13.62 -10.83 -21.32
C ALA A 572 12.51 -11.15 -22.33
N TYR A 573 11.76 -10.14 -22.80
CA TYR A 573 10.63 -10.37 -23.68
C TYR A 573 10.31 -9.17 -24.60
N LEU A 574 9.56 -9.47 -25.65
CA LEU A 574 8.91 -8.47 -26.49
C LEU A 574 7.46 -8.28 -26.07
N SER A 575 6.98 -7.04 -26.14
CA SER A 575 5.61 -6.67 -25.82
C SER A 575 5.03 -5.77 -26.91
N GLN A 576 3.83 -6.07 -27.40
CA GLN A 576 3.09 -5.25 -28.35
C GLN A 576 1.72 -4.91 -27.78
N THR A 577 1.45 -3.61 -27.61
CA THR A 577 0.19 -3.08 -27.07
C THR A 577 -0.65 -2.43 -28.15
N PHE A 578 -1.97 -2.58 -28.04
CA PHE A 578 -2.98 -1.94 -28.86
C PHE A 578 -4.06 -1.30 -27.98
N ALA A 579 -4.45 -0.07 -28.30
CA ALA A 579 -5.69 0.51 -27.81
C ALA A 579 -6.75 0.42 -28.91
N LEU A 580 -7.87 -0.23 -28.58
CA LEU A 580 -8.99 -0.48 -29.46
C LEU A 580 -10.16 0.45 -29.09
N SER A 581 -11.24 0.39 -29.88
CA SER A 581 -12.50 1.10 -29.56
C SER A 581 -13.11 0.61 -28.24
N TYR A 582 -14.01 1.40 -27.66
CA TYR A 582 -14.76 1.07 -26.44
C TYR A 582 -13.88 0.81 -25.21
N ASN A 583 -12.80 1.59 -25.04
CA ASN A 583 -11.90 1.53 -23.88
C ASN A 583 -11.26 0.16 -23.63
N VAL A 584 -11.00 -0.59 -24.71
CA VAL A 584 -10.29 -1.87 -24.65
C VAL A 584 -8.80 -1.66 -24.94
N THR A 585 -7.94 -2.12 -24.03
CA THR A 585 -6.50 -2.21 -24.23
C THR A 585 -6.11 -3.68 -24.25
N THR A 586 -5.34 -4.12 -25.24
CA THR A 586 -4.84 -5.50 -25.33
C THR A 586 -3.34 -5.51 -25.59
N MET A 587 -2.64 -6.47 -25.02
CA MET A 587 -1.19 -6.60 -25.09
C MET A 587 -0.82 -8.06 -25.31
N PHE A 588 0.13 -8.28 -26.22
CA PHE A 588 0.76 -9.57 -26.45
C PHE A 588 2.21 -9.53 -26.00
N GLN A 589 2.64 -10.54 -25.27
CA GLN A 589 3.99 -10.66 -24.72
C GLN A 589 4.55 -12.05 -25.02
N ALA A 590 5.83 -12.14 -25.35
CA ALA A 590 6.52 -13.41 -25.52
C ALA A 590 8.02 -13.27 -25.24
N GLY A 591 8.58 -14.26 -24.55
CA GLY A 591 9.99 -14.28 -24.18
C GLY A 591 10.28 -15.25 -23.05
N LYS A 592 11.23 -14.88 -22.18
CA LYS A 592 11.62 -15.62 -20.99
C LYS A 592 11.33 -14.83 -19.72
N THR A 593 10.98 -15.52 -18.65
CA THR A 593 10.70 -14.95 -17.33
C THR A 593 10.94 -15.98 -16.25
N SER A 594 11.42 -15.56 -15.08
CA SER A 594 11.58 -16.42 -13.91
C SER A 594 10.51 -16.09 -12.88
N TYR A 595 9.74 -17.09 -12.44
CA TYR A 595 8.78 -16.98 -11.34
C TYR A 595 9.14 -17.97 -10.25
N ALA A 596 9.15 -17.51 -9.00
CA ALA A 596 9.70 -18.26 -7.87
C ALA A 596 11.10 -18.81 -8.22
N ILE A 597 11.24 -20.13 -8.24
CA ILE A 597 12.49 -20.89 -8.43
C ILE A 597 12.69 -21.39 -9.88
N ASP A 598 11.69 -21.18 -10.75
CA ASP A 598 11.66 -21.78 -12.09
C ASP A 598 11.80 -20.72 -13.19
N GLU A 599 12.43 -21.12 -14.30
CA GLU A 599 12.53 -20.31 -15.52
C GLU A 599 11.55 -20.79 -16.59
N TYR A 600 10.87 -19.84 -17.23
CA TYR A 600 9.84 -20.11 -18.22
C TYR A 600 10.07 -19.41 -19.55
N ARG A 601 9.87 -20.15 -20.64
CA ARG A 601 9.50 -19.57 -21.95
C ARG A 601 7.99 -19.37 -21.96
N PHE A 602 7.53 -18.19 -22.36
CA PHE A 602 6.11 -17.88 -22.32
C PHE A 602 5.60 -17.14 -23.55
N GLY A 603 4.30 -17.29 -23.77
CA GLY A 603 3.49 -16.43 -24.62
C GLY A 603 2.18 -16.07 -23.90
N GLN A 604 1.90 -14.79 -23.75
CA GLN A 604 0.77 -14.28 -22.97
C GLN A 604 0.00 -13.19 -23.73
N ASN A 605 -1.31 -13.14 -23.51
CA ASN A 605 -2.17 -12.00 -23.79
C ASN A 605 -2.75 -11.44 -22.48
N GLU A 606 -2.70 -10.12 -22.34
CA GLU A 606 -3.45 -9.37 -21.35
C GLU A 606 -4.47 -8.50 -22.10
N THR A 607 -5.74 -8.55 -21.71
CA THR A 607 -6.79 -7.69 -22.27
C THR A 607 -7.58 -7.06 -21.14
N VAL A 608 -7.81 -5.75 -21.24
CA VAL A 608 -8.52 -4.96 -20.23
C VAL A 608 -9.57 -4.09 -20.90
N LEU A 609 -10.79 -4.11 -20.36
CA LEU A 609 -11.91 -3.25 -20.72
C LEU A 609 -12.26 -2.35 -19.53
N HIS A 610 -12.36 -1.04 -19.76
CA HIS A 610 -12.85 -0.09 -18.77
C HIS A 610 -14.28 0.34 -19.04
N GLY A 611 -15.07 0.48 -17.97
CA GLY A 611 -16.34 1.22 -18.02
C GLY A 611 -16.10 2.68 -18.37
N GLU A 612 -17.11 3.35 -18.93
CA GLU A 612 -17.01 4.75 -19.38
C GLU A 612 -16.63 5.71 -18.25
N ASP A 613 -17.17 5.49 -17.05
CA ASP A 613 -16.84 6.26 -15.84
C ASP A 613 -15.56 5.76 -15.15
N GLY A 614 -14.99 4.65 -15.61
CA GLY A 614 -13.79 4.02 -15.06
C GLY A 614 -13.95 3.37 -13.69
N ARG A 615 -15.18 3.25 -13.15
CA ARG A 615 -15.42 2.54 -11.88
C ARG A 615 -15.21 1.05 -12.04
N TYR A 616 -15.71 0.49 -13.13
CA TYR A 616 -15.58 -0.93 -13.45
C TYR A 616 -14.43 -1.17 -14.40
N ARG A 617 -13.70 -2.27 -14.19
CA ARG A 617 -12.70 -2.80 -15.10
C ARG A 617 -12.84 -4.32 -15.18
N LEU A 618 -12.91 -4.84 -16.39
CA LEU A 618 -12.82 -6.27 -16.67
C LEU A 618 -11.44 -6.55 -17.26
N GLY A 619 -10.77 -7.57 -16.78
CA GLY A 619 -9.47 -8.00 -17.31
C GLY A 619 -9.45 -9.49 -17.57
N LEU A 620 -8.65 -9.90 -18.55
CA LEU A 620 -8.37 -11.29 -18.88
C LEU A 620 -6.87 -11.43 -19.10
N VAL A 621 -6.25 -12.36 -18.38
CA VAL A 621 -4.89 -12.82 -18.63
C VAL A 621 -4.98 -14.26 -19.10
N MET A 622 -4.40 -14.54 -20.27
CA MET A 622 -4.28 -15.90 -20.77
C MET A 622 -2.90 -16.13 -21.36
N GLY A 623 -2.29 -17.27 -21.09
CA GLY A 623 -0.94 -17.54 -21.58
C GLY A 623 -0.55 -19.00 -21.48
N ARG A 624 0.56 -19.34 -22.14
CA ARG A 624 1.21 -20.65 -22.02
C ARG A 624 2.63 -20.44 -21.55
N TYR A 625 3.03 -21.25 -20.57
CA TYR A 625 4.34 -21.23 -19.93
C TYR A 625 4.97 -22.61 -20.09
N VAL A 626 6.23 -22.65 -20.49
CA VAL A 626 7.02 -23.87 -20.66
C VAL A 626 8.28 -23.73 -19.82
N ASP A 627 8.40 -24.61 -18.84
CA ASP A 627 9.54 -24.73 -17.93
C ASP A 627 10.82 -25.08 -18.71
N GLU A 628 11.89 -24.32 -18.51
CA GLU A 628 13.14 -24.50 -19.28
C GLU A 628 13.87 -25.81 -18.96
N ASP A 629 13.75 -26.32 -17.73
CA ASP A 629 14.49 -27.49 -17.27
C ASP A 629 13.73 -28.80 -17.50
N THR A 630 12.42 -28.78 -17.25
CA THR A 630 11.57 -29.98 -17.29
C THR A 630 10.78 -30.11 -18.59
N GLU A 631 10.75 -29.07 -19.43
CA GLU A 631 9.95 -28.96 -20.66
C GLU A 631 8.44 -29.22 -20.43
N ARG A 632 7.99 -29.09 -19.18
CA ARG A 632 6.57 -29.17 -18.82
C ARG A 632 5.89 -27.87 -19.21
N ASP A 633 4.68 -27.97 -19.71
CA ASP A 633 3.87 -26.81 -20.08
C ASP A 633 2.58 -26.72 -19.28
N TRP A 634 2.11 -25.49 -19.11
CA TRP A 634 0.79 -25.21 -18.56
C TRP A 634 0.20 -23.96 -19.16
N SER A 635 -1.12 -23.85 -19.01
CA SER A 635 -1.89 -22.71 -19.44
C SER A 635 -2.38 -21.94 -18.23
N VAL A 636 -2.33 -20.62 -18.33
CA VAL A 636 -2.92 -19.71 -17.35
C VAL A 636 -4.14 -19.08 -17.99
N MET A 637 -5.23 -18.98 -17.24
CA MET A 637 -6.42 -18.24 -17.65
C MET A 637 -7.11 -17.65 -16.43
N VAL A 638 -6.90 -16.34 -16.22
CA VAL A 638 -7.44 -15.61 -15.08
C VAL A 638 -8.32 -14.47 -15.57
N GLY A 639 -9.59 -14.50 -15.17
CA GLY A 639 -10.52 -13.38 -15.32
C GLY A 639 -10.46 -12.48 -14.09
N SER A 640 -10.57 -11.17 -14.31
CA SER A 640 -10.55 -10.17 -13.23
C SER A 640 -11.68 -9.16 -13.35
N LEU A 641 -12.30 -8.82 -12.22
CA LEU A 641 -13.28 -7.76 -12.08
C LEU A 641 -12.77 -6.78 -11.02
N ARG A 642 -12.67 -5.49 -11.37
CA ARG A 642 -12.37 -4.42 -10.40
C ARG A 642 -13.51 -3.41 -10.34
N TYR A 643 -13.93 -3.03 -9.14
CA TYR A 643 -14.82 -1.92 -8.85
C TYR A 643 -14.09 -0.84 -8.03
N TYR A 644 -14.22 0.43 -8.41
CA TYR A 644 -13.64 1.56 -7.69
C TYR A 644 -14.71 2.42 -7.03
N TRP A 645 -14.67 2.44 -5.70
CA TRP A 645 -15.50 3.26 -4.85
C TRP A 645 -14.79 4.60 -4.58
N ALA A 646 -15.10 5.59 -5.42
CA ALA A 646 -14.46 6.90 -5.38
C ALA A 646 -14.64 7.67 -4.05
N GLY A 647 -15.72 7.42 -3.28
CA GLY A 647 -16.01 8.14 -2.03
C GLY A 647 -14.91 7.98 -0.97
N PRO A 648 -14.63 6.75 -0.51
CA PRO A 648 -13.53 6.46 0.41
C PRO A 648 -12.17 6.25 -0.30
N ASP A 649 -12.10 6.39 -1.62
CA ASP A 649 -10.91 6.07 -2.43
C ASP A 649 -10.41 4.62 -2.21
N VAL A 650 -11.29 3.67 -2.55
CA VAL A 650 -11.06 2.22 -2.40
C VAL A 650 -11.37 1.49 -3.69
N SER A 651 -10.59 0.46 -4.01
CA SER A 651 -10.90 -0.49 -5.07
C SER A 651 -11.08 -1.90 -4.54
N PHE A 652 -12.04 -2.63 -5.09
CA PHE A 652 -12.24 -4.06 -4.84
C PHE A 652 -11.91 -4.81 -6.12
N ARG A 653 -11.10 -5.85 -6.04
CA ARG A 653 -10.71 -6.70 -7.16
C ARG A 653 -11.02 -8.16 -6.83
N LEU A 654 -11.60 -8.86 -7.78
CA LEU A 654 -11.78 -10.30 -7.78
C LEU A 654 -11.02 -10.87 -8.98
N ASP A 655 -10.09 -11.78 -8.72
CA ASP A 655 -9.40 -12.61 -9.70
C ASP A 655 -9.88 -14.04 -9.56
N ALA A 656 -10.21 -14.71 -10.66
CA ALA A 656 -10.66 -16.10 -10.64
C ALA A 656 -10.26 -16.85 -11.90
N GLY A 657 -9.90 -18.13 -11.76
CA GLY A 657 -9.51 -18.98 -12.89
C GLY A 657 -8.40 -19.95 -12.51
N GLU A 658 -7.58 -20.30 -13.49
CA GLU A 658 -6.39 -21.14 -13.35
C GLU A 658 -5.15 -20.23 -13.32
N PHE A 659 -4.45 -20.25 -12.18
CA PHE A 659 -3.29 -19.41 -11.89
C PHE A 659 -1.98 -20.06 -12.34
N LEU A 660 -0.86 -19.34 -12.21
CA LEU A 660 0.44 -19.78 -12.72
C LEU A 660 0.87 -21.15 -12.19
N ASN A 661 0.62 -21.42 -10.91
CA ASN A 661 1.04 -22.65 -10.25
C ASN A 661 0.01 -23.80 -10.39
N ARG A 662 -0.90 -23.69 -11.37
CA ARG A 662 -1.99 -24.65 -11.68
C ARG A 662 -3.03 -24.80 -10.58
N ASP A 663 -2.97 -23.94 -9.58
CA ASP A 663 -4.03 -23.81 -8.60
C ASP A 663 -5.22 -23.08 -9.22
N SER A 664 -6.41 -23.47 -8.79
CA SER A 664 -7.67 -22.96 -9.34
C SER A 664 -8.55 -22.49 -8.21
N GLY A 665 -9.13 -21.32 -8.37
CA GLY A 665 -9.98 -20.72 -7.34
C GLY A 665 -10.10 -19.23 -7.54
N TYR A 666 -10.00 -18.47 -6.46
CA TYR A 666 -10.18 -17.03 -6.51
C TYR A 666 -9.30 -16.27 -5.50
N LYS A 667 -9.03 -15.01 -5.83
CA LYS A 667 -8.37 -14.02 -4.99
C LYS A 667 -9.24 -12.77 -4.93
N ILE A 668 -9.54 -12.31 -3.72
CA ILE A 668 -10.24 -11.06 -3.44
C ILE A 668 -9.24 -10.09 -2.83
N GLU A 669 -9.27 -8.85 -3.30
CA GLU A 669 -8.42 -7.78 -2.81
C GLU A 669 -9.25 -6.52 -2.61
N SER A 670 -9.06 -5.86 -1.46
CA SER A 670 -9.51 -4.49 -1.23
C SER A 670 -8.29 -3.60 -1.09
N ARG A 671 -8.18 -2.55 -1.91
CA ARG A 671 -7.03 -1.64 -1.95
C ARG A 671 -7.48 -0.22 -1.64
N HIS A 672 -6.89 0.36 -0.62
CA HIS A 672 -7.15 1.68 -0.05
C HIS A 672 -6.04 2.64 -0.44
N TYR A 673 -6.40 3.80 -0.99
CA TYR A 673 -5.43 4.76 -1.54
C TYR A 673 -5.18 5.93 -0.58
N PHE A 674 -3.94 6.06 -0.09
CA PHE A 674 -3.46 7.13 0.77
C PHE A 674 -2.49 8.04 -0.02
N GLY A 675 -3.06 8.78 -0.98
CA GLY A 675 -2.28 9.52 -1.97
C GLY A 675 -1.49 8.58 -2.88
N ASP A 676 -0.16 8.59 -2.76
CA ASP A 676 0.71 7.67 -3.50
C ASP A 676 0.93 6.34 -2.80
N THR A 677 0.69 6.26 -1.48
CA THR A 677 0.75 5.01 -0.74
C THR A 677 -0.55 4.23 -0.91
N GLN A 678 -0.46 2.90 -0.94
CA GLN A 678 -1.63 2.02 -1.00
C GLN A 678 -1.51 0.93 0.05
N ILE A 679 -2.65 0.51 0.59
CA ILE A 679 -2.74 -0.62 1.50
C ILE A 679 -3.77 -1.58 0.93
N ALA A 680 -3.44 -2.86 0.88
CA ALA A 680 -4.30 -3.90 0.35
C ALA A 680 -4.61 -4.93 1.43
N LEU A 681 -5.87 -5.31 1.61
CA LEU A 681 -6.24 -6.54 2.30
C LEU A 681 -6.57 -7.59 1.24
N ILE A 682 -6.02 -8.79 1.43
CA ILE A 682 -6.04 -9.86 0.44
C ILE A 682 -6.60 -11.11 1.09
N TYR A 683 -7.49 -11.79 0.36
CA TYR A 683 -7.96 -13.13 0.69
C TYR A 683 -7.85 -14.01 -0.55
N ARG A 684 -7.43 -15.26 -0.38
CA ARG A 684 -7.22 -16.23 -1.46
C ARG A 684 -7.77 -17.58 -1.04
N ASP A 685 -8.42 -18.27 -1.96
CA ASP A 685 -8.82 -19.66 -1.81
C ASP A 685 -8.65 -20.38 -3.16
N THR A 686 -7.59 -21.18 -3.26
CA THR A 686 -7.31 -22.04 -4.42
C THR A 686 -7.05 -23.49 -4.01
N GLY A 687 -7.59 -23.89 -2.85
CA GLY A 687 -7.31 -25.16 -2.15
C GLY A 687 -6.61 -24.94 -0.81
N THR A 688 -5.83 -23.86 -0.69
CA THR A 688 -5.31 -23.32 0.56
C THR A 688 -5.92 -21.94 0.78
N GLN A 689 -6.42 -21.69 1.99
CA GLN A 689 -7.00 -20.40 2.36
C GLN A 689 -5.92 -19.52 2.97
N MET A 690 -5.76 -18.31 2.42
CA MET A 690 -4.78 -17.35 2.93
C MET A 690 -5.41 -15.97 3.09
N VAL A 691 -5.01 -15.28 4.15
CA VAL A 691 -5.26 -13.85 4.35
C VAL A 691 -3.93 -13.11 4.34
N GLY A 692 -3.95 -11.88 3.87
CA GLY A 692 -2.74 -11.07 3.87
C GLY A 692 -2.99 -9.59 3.76
N MET A 693 -1.92 -8.84 3.98
CA MET A 693 -1.88 -7.40 3.86
C MET A 693 -0.71 -6.99 2.96
N GLY A 694 -0.99 -6.13 1.99
CA GLY A 694 0.01 -5.52 1.11
C GLY A 694 0.16 -4.04 1.38
N VAL A 695 1.37 -3.51 1.25
CA VAL A 695 1.66 -2.07 1.23
C VAL A 695 2.40 -1.70 -0.05
N SER A 696 2.02 -0.59 -0.66
CA SER A 696 2.69 0.01 -1.82
C SER A 696 3.16 1.41 -1.46
N ILE A 697 4.46 1.68 -1.48
CA ILE A 697 5.05 2.97 -1.07
C ILE A 697 5.83 3.58 -2.24
N PRO A 698 5.69 4.89 -2.53
CA PRO A 698 6.53 5.54 -3.53
C PRO A 698 7.99 5.60 -3.08
N LEU A 699 8.93 5.13 -3.91
CA LEU A 699 10.37 5.20 -3.63
C LEU A 699 11.07 6.38 -4.31
N THR A 700 10.47 6.94 -5.36
CA THR A 700 11.10 7.99 -6.17
C THR A 700 10.53 9.37 -5.89
N PRO A 701 11.28 10.45 -6.22
CA PRO A 701 10.69 11.77 -6.35
C PRO A 701 9.52 11.74 -7.32
N ARG A 702 8.53 12.64 -7.13
CA ARG A 702 7.36 12.71 -8.02
C ARG A 702 7.72 12.88 -9.51
N LYS A 703 8.84 13.55 -9.79
CA LYS A 703 9.36 13.80 -11.15
C LYS A 703 10.70 13.11 -11.32
N ASP A 704 10.77 12.15 -12.24
CA ASP A 704 11.98 11.45 -12.66
C ASP A 704 12.86 12.32 -13.56
N MET A 705 14.08 11.83 -13.82
CA MET A 705 15.01 12.46 -14.75
C MET A 705 14.40 12.54 -16.16
N ALA A 706 14.52 13.71 -16.80
CA ALA A 706 14.16 13.86 -18.20
C ALA A 706 15.11 13.04 -19.10
N PRO A 707 14.67 12.55 -20.27
CA PRO A 707 15.54 11.90 -21.23
C PRO A 707 16.60 12.85 -21.80
N VAL A 708 17.88 12.56 -21.55
CA VAL A 708 19.03 13.36 -21.97
C VAL A 708 19.97 12.50 -22.82
N GLY A 709 20.45 13.03 -23.94
CA GLY A 709 21.45 12.33 -24.77
C GLY A 709 20.99 11.00 -25.37
N GLY A 710 19.67 10.78 -25.49
CA GLY A 710 19.11 9.52 -25.98
C GLY A 710 18.99 8.42 -24.92
N PHE A 711 19.09 8.75 -23.63
CA PHE A 711 18.97 7.80 -22.52
C PHE A 711 18.13 8.37 -21.38
N GLN A 712 17.53 7.51 -20.57
CA GLN A 712 16.84 7.90 -19.34
C GLN A 712 17.14 6.92 -18.20
N LEU A 713 17.50 7.47 -17.03
CA LEU A 713 17.56 6.75 -15.76
C LEU A 713 16.34 7.12 -14.91
N LYS A 714 15.69 6.11 -14.34
CA LYS A 714 14.51 6.23 -13.48
C LYS A 714 14.69 5.36 -12.24
N GLY A 715 13.93 5.63 -11.20
CA GLY A 715 13.74 4.69 -10.11
C GLY A 715 12.41 3.97 -10.24
N ARG A 716 12.25 2.82 -9.57
CA ARG A 716 10.98 2.11 -9.53
C ARG A 716 9.94 2.97 -8.81
N PRO A 717 8.75 3.22 -9.42
CA PRO A 717 7.79 4.20 -8.90
C PRO A 717 7.16 3.79 -7.57
N ASN A 718 7.13 2.49 -7.26
CA ASN A 718 6.61 1.95 -6.02
C ASN A 718 7.40 0.72 -5.56
N LEU A 719 7.47 0.55 -4.24
CA LEU A 719 7.84 -0.69 -3.57
C LEU A 719 6.58 -1.36 -3.09
N ASN A 720 6.37 -2.62 -3.46
CA ASN A 720 5.27 -3.43 -2.96
C ASN A 720 5.82 -4.46 -1.99
N PHE A 721 5.18 -4.58 -0.85
CA PHE A 721 5.49 -5.58 0.17
C PHE A 721 4.17 -6.26 0.56
N GLU A 722 4.17 -7.58 0.67
CA GLU A 722 2.98 -8.36 0.97
C GLU A 722 3.32 -9.38 2.04
N MET A 723 2.49 -9.46 3.08
CA MET A 723 2.56 -10.45 4.14
C MET A 723 1.29 -11.29 4.08
N ASN A 724 1.41 -12.61 4.20
CA ASN A 724 0.25 -13.49 4.20
C ASN A 724 0.45 -14.63 5.21
N THR A 725 -0.65 -15.19 5.70
CA THR A 725 -0.67 -16.40 6.53
C THR A 725 -1.76 -17.35 6.05
N VAL A 726 -1.56 -18.64 6.28
CA VAL A 726 -2.56 -19.67 6.05
C VAL A 726 -3.61 -19.59 7.16
N VAL A 727 -4.89 -19.74 6.80
CA VAL A 727 -6.00 -19.72 7.76
C VAL A 727 -6.85 -20.97 7.64
N GLY A 728 -7.45 -21.40 8.75
CA GLY A 728 -8.35 -22.56 8.78
C GLY A 728 -7.64 -23.92 8.79
N GLU A 729 -6.33 -23.95 9.06
CA GLU A 729 -5.51 -25.16 9.22
C GLU A 729 -4.87 -25.23 10.60
N ASP A 730 -4.61 -26.42 11.15
CA ASP A 730 -4.01 -26.59 12.50
C ASP A 730 -2.51 -26.18 12.59
N ARG A 731 -1.90 -25.80 11.46
CA ARG A 731 -0.48 -25.42 11.31
C ARG A 731 -0.36 -24.29 10.29
N ASN A 732 0.69 -23.47 10.37
CA ASN A 732 0.95 -22.35 9.43
C ASN A 732 2.04 -22.73 8.42
N PRO A 733 1.86 -23.77 7.57
CA PRO A 733 2.92 -24.21 6.70
C PRO A 733 3.36 -23.06 5.81
N ILE A 734 4.68 -22.86 5.72
CA ILE A 734 5.30 -22.01 4.71
C ILE A 734 4.72 -22.35 3.34
N THR A 735 3.95 -21.42 2.77
CA THR A 735 3.23 -21.64 1.52
C THR A 735 3.47 -20.44 0.58
N PHE A 736 4.06 -20.71 -0.58
CA PHE A 736 4.36 -19.71 -1.60
C PHE A 736 3.54 -19.93 -2.87
N GLY A 737 3.44 -18.89 -3.71
CA GLY A 737 2.91 -19.01 -5.08
C GLY A 737 1.39 -19.25 -5.18
N VAL A 738 0.63 -19.09 -4.09
CA VAL A 738 -0.82 -19.31 -4.11
C VAL A 738 -1.54 -18.16 -4.84
N ALA A 739 -2.43 -18.51 -5.77
CA ALA A 739 -3.21 -17.61 -6.61
C ALA A 739 -2.33 -16.60 -7.38
N GLU A 740 -1.17 -17.05 -7.87
CA GLU A 740 -0.21 -16.20 -8.56
C GLU A 740 -0.69 -15.87 -9.98
N VAL A 741 -0.99 -14.59 -10.21
CA VAL A 741 -1.28 -14.06 -11.55
C VAL A 741 0.04 -13.62 -12.17
N PRO A 742 0.46 -14.16 -13.33
CA PRO A 742 1.71 -13.80 -13.96
C PRO A 742 1.64 -12.39 -14.58
N MET A 743 1.89 -11.39 -13.74
CA MET A 743 1.93 -9.99 -14.12
C MET A 743 3.34 -9.59 -14.51
N MET A 744 3.55 -9.33 -15.80
CA MET A 744 4.81 -8.77 -16.29
C MET A 744 4.99 -7.34 -15.78
N ARG A 745 6.22 -6.98 -15.42
CA ARG A 745 6.56 -5.63 -14.91
C ARG A 745 6.12 -4.50 -15.85
N ASN A 746 6.14 -4.73 -17.17
CA ASN A 746 5.72 -3.75 -18.17
C ASN A 746 4.26 -3.86 -18.64
N GLY A 747 3.43 -4.67 -17.96
CA GLY A 747 2.04 -4.99 -18.34
C GLY A 747 1.09 -3.79 -18.39
N ILE A 748 -0.14 -4.01 -18.86
CA ILE A 748 -1.14 -2.96 -19.11
C ILE A 748 -1.43 -2.16 -17.82
N ALA A 749 -1.67 -2.86 -16.71
CA ALA A 749 -2.00 -2.23 -15.43
C ALA A 749 -0.92 -1.24 -14.95
N ALA A 750 0.36 -1.66 -14.95
CA ALA A 750 1.47 -0.82 -14.49
C ALA A 750 1.79 0.31 -15.49
N ARG A 751 2.00 -0.05 -16.76
CA ARG A 751 2.56 0.86 -17.76
C ARG A 751 1.53 1.82 -18.37
N TYR A 752 0.33 1.33 -18.68
CA TYR A 752 -0.65 2.10 -19.44
C TYR A 752 -1.76 2.66 -18.57
N HIS A 753 -2.06 2.04 -17.41
CA HIS A 753 -3.13 2.48 -16.52
C HIS A 753 -2.64 2.98 -15.16
N ASN A 754 -1.32 3.05 -14.92
CA ASN A 754 -0.68 3.53 -13.69
C ASN A 754 -1.31 2.94 -12.42
N PHE A 755 -1.42 1.62 -12.37
CA PHE A 755 -2.04 0.87 -11.27
C PHE A 755 -3.48 1.32 -10.98
N ASP A 756 -4.29 1.43 -12.05
CA ASP A 756 -5.69 1.86 -12.03
C ASP A 756 -5.97 3.34 -11.70
N ARG A 757 -4.91 4.14 -11.51
CA ARG A 757 -5.03 5.58 -11.20
C ARG A 757 -5.37 6.46 -12.40
N LEU A 758 -5.49 5.89 -13.61
CA LEU A 758 -5.86 6.65 -14.81
C LEU A 758 -7.34 6.60 -15.18
N SER A 759 -8.20 6.06 -14.32
CA SER A 759 -9.65 6.03 -14.57
C SER A 759 -10.34 7.40 -14.36
N PRO A 760 -11.40 7.75 -15.13
CA PRO A 760 -12.14 8.99 -14.93
C PRO A 760 -12.60 9.21 -13.49
N ALA A 761 -13.24 8.22 -12.85
CA ALA A 761 -13.67 8.30 -11.46
C ALA A 761 -12.51 8.62 -10.49
N HIS A 762 -11.32 8.04 -10.70
CA HIS A 762 -10.14 8.33 -9.89
C HIS A 762 -9.62 9.75 -10.12
N VAL A 763 -9.59 10.23 -11.36
CA VAL A 763 -9.18 11.59 -11.70
C VAL A 763 -10.10 12.63 -11.04
N TYR A 764 -11.43 12.43 -11.09
CA TYR A 764 -12.38 13.33 -10.44
C TYR A 764 -12.22 13.32 -8.91
N ARG A 765 -12.01 12.15 -8.30
CA ARG A 765 -11.76 12.03 -6.86
C ARG A 765 -10.47 12.74 -6.44
N ASN A 766 -9.42 12.58 -7.23
CA ASN A 766 -8.09 13.09 -6.96
C ASN A 766 -7.77 14.40 -7.70
N ALA A 767 -8.81 15.19 -8.00
CA ALA A 767 -8.70 16.46 -8.75
C ALA A 767 -7.68 17.43 -8.13
N GLY A 768 -7.66 17.56 -6.80
CA GLY A 768 -6.73 18.44 -6.09
C GLY A 768 -5.25 18.20 -6.43
N ARG A 769 -4.89 16.95 -6.80
CA ARG A 769 -3.54 16.61 -7.24
C ARG A 769 -3.14 17.30 -8.55
N LEU A 770 -4.08 17.49 -9.47
CA LEU A 770 -3.81 18.17 -10.75
C LEU A 770 -3.35 19.62 -10.50
N ARG A 771 -4.00 20.30 -9.55
CA ARG A 771 -3.62 21.65 -9.11
C ARG A 771 -2.28 21.64 -8.39
N ASP A 772 -2.12 20.77 -7.39
CA ASP A 772 -0.87 20.64 -6.61
C ASP A 772 0.36 20.38 -7.50
N ALA A 773 0.21 19.55 -8.53
CA ALA A 773 1.28 19.31 -9.50
C ALA A 773 1.62 20.56 -10.32
N TYR A 774 0.62 21.32 -10.77
CA TYR A 774 0.86 22.58 -11.46
C TYR A 774 1.57 23.58 -10.54
N ASP A 775 1.05 23.79 -9.33
CA ASP A 775 1.61 24.74 -8.36
C ASP A 775 3.08 24.43 -8.01
N LYS A 776 3.42 23.14 -7.93
CA LYS A 776 4.77 22.67 -7.63
C LYS A 776 5.78 22.87 -8.77
N TYR A 777 5.34 22.82 -10.03
CA TYR A 777 6.23 22.73 -11.20
C TYR A 777 6.07 23.87 -12.22
N GLN A 778 5.12 24.79 -12.05
CA GLN A 778 4.84 25.89 -12.99
C GLN A 778 5.98 26.89 -13.20
#